data_AF-A0A8C2QIR4-F1
#
_entry.id   AF-A0A8C2QIR4-F1
#
_cell.length_a   1.000
_cell.length_b   1.000
_cell.length_c   1.000
_cell.angle_alpha   90.00
_cell.angle_beta   90.00
_cell.angle_gamma   90.00
#
_symmetry.space_group_name_H-M   'P 1'
#
loop_
_entity.id
_entity.type
_entity.pdbx_description
1 polymer ?
#
loop_
_entity_poly.entity_id
_entity_poly.type
_entity_poly.pdbx_seq_one_letter_code
_entity_poly.pdbx_strand_id
1 'polypeptide(L)'
;MEETTGYRLTLCLQKLSDAEFLKFKELLRNAPEKHKLKPIPWTTIKRTSRKDMEMLLNTHYPERVWGISLRLFLDINREDLWIMTQELKRDKQRPYKETMKTIFKYIWTQENYIHFQNEEYQVIIKKQYSALQETFDHQLKPVTAVVLGNIGEGKSTFLRKAMLDWASGNLWQNRFQYVFFFSLISLNNITELSLAQLLLSKLSESSEALDDILSNPKRILFILEGFDYLNFDLELRTNLCSDWRKHLPTQIVLGSLLQKVMLPESSLLLELGPQSEPKIYPLLQYPKNIIIGGFNSAMQLYCMLFFNIDKGLEVFKYIQTSKPLFSLCSNPYACWMVCSTLKQQCDRGDRIILPLGTDTILYTMFMLSSFRSVYANCSSKENRARLKTLCTLAVEGMWKRVFVFNSEDLRRNRICESEQTVWLQVNFLNTRGDCFVFYNPALQWYFAALFYFLREDKDKPHPIIGSLPQLLKEIYACGETQWSMTGIFVFGIATEIVAAMLKPHFGFIPSKEVRQVILKCFRSLSQGDCSGKLSPQRLFDGLLDSQEEPFETQVLDLFEEMTIDISSTDELSLAKIYLLKSQKLKKLHLHIQHRIFSEIYNPEEGDLEEFTQEKTELCRIFQNLQVLDLDSCNFSETAIQDLCSSMSPPLMMPLNAFKLQRMSCSFMTNFGNGALFPTLLRLPHLKSLNLYGTNLSSDVVENMCSVLKCPTCRVEELLLGNCDISSEACGVIATSLTKCKVKHLSLVENPLKNEGVMLLCQILKHPSCVELLMLSYCCLTFIACGHLYEALLCNRSLSLLDLGSNFLEDTGVNILCEALKDPTCCLQELWLSGCYLTTACCEGISAVLLRNKNLKTLKLGNNSIQDTGVQQLCEALRNPECKLQCLGLDMCEFTTGSCADLALALTKCKTLTSLNLDWMTFDPDGLELLCEALNHKACNLKVLGLDKSASSKESQMLLEGVEKKNLIILHYPWINEERKKRGVCLVWNSKN
;
A
#
# COMPACT_ATOMS: atom_id res chain seq x y z
N MET A 1 -40.77 24.52 -2.37
CA MET A 1 -42.17 24.34 -1.95
C MET A 1 -42.37 25.18 -0.70
N GLU A 2 -43.09 26.29 -0.82
CA GLU A 2 -43.42 27.18 0.30
C GLU A 2 -44.68 26.70 1.03
N GLU A 3 -44.76 27.08 2.32
CA GLU A 3 -45.88 26.97 3.25
C GLU A 3 -46.35 25.57 3.68
N THR A 4 -45.72 25.03 4.72
CA THR A 4 -46.37 24.24 5.80
C THR A 4 -45.40 24.13 6.99
N THR A 5 -45.00 25.26 7.56
CA THR A 5 -44.06 25.30 8.69
C THR A 5 -44.66 26.10 9.85
N GLY A 6 -45.15 25.40 10.88
CA GLY A 6 -45.23 25.97 12.24
C GLY A 6 -46.54 25.77 13.00
N TYR A 7 -46.84 24.55 13.46
CA TYR A 7 -47.84 24.34 14.52
C TYR A 7 -47.49 23.10 15.37
N ARG A 8 -46.49 23.21 16.27
CA ARG A 8 -46.07 22.08 17.13
C ARG A 8 -46.67 22.16 18.53
N LEU A 9 -46.87 23.36 19.09
CA LEU A 9 -47.55 23.54 20.39
C LEU A 9 -49.07 23.39 20.26
N THR A 10 -49.64 23.74 19.10
CA THR A 10 -51.07 23.57 18.80
C THR A 10 -51.57 22.14 18.98
N LEU A 11 -50.74 21.13 18.70
CA LEU A 11 -51.07 19.72 18.94
C LEU A 11 -51.27 19.41 20.43
N CYS A 12 -50.47 20.00 21.31
CA CYS A 12 -50.62 19.86 22.76
C CYS A 12 -51.85 20.61 23.26
N LEU A 13 -52.11 21.80 22.74
CA LEU A 13 -53.29 22.61 23.10
C LEU A 13 -54.61 21.98 22.64
N GLN A 14 -54.61 21.22 21.55
CA GLN A 14 -55.76 20.45 21.07
C GLN A 14 -56.14 19.29 21.99
N LYS A 15 -55.21 18.79 22.82
CA LYS A 15 -55.46 17.70 23.79
C LYS A 15 -56.01 18.16 25.13
N LEU A 16 -56.24 19.47 25.30
CA LEU A 16 -56.94 20.02 26.46
C LEU A 16 -58.45 20.00 26.23
N SER A 17 -59.21 19.47 27.18
CA SER A 17 -60.66 19.63 27.25
C SER A 17 -61.07 21.11 27.33
N ASP A 18 -62.34 21.43 27.09
CA ASP A 18 -62.81 22.82 27.12
C ASP A 18 -62.61 23.48 28.49
N ALA A 19 -62.79 22.72 29.57
CA ALA A 19 -62.55 23.19 30.94
C ALA A 19 -61.05 23.44 31.21
N GLU A 20 -60.17 22.53 30.78
CA GLU A 20 -58.72 22.67 30.95
C GLU A 20 -58.14 23.80 30.08
N PHE A 21 -58.64 23.98 28.87
CA PHE A 21 -58.20 25.05 27.98
C PHE A 21 -58.66 26.43 28.49
N LEU A 22 -59.85 26.52 29.10
CA LEU A 22 -60.28 27.73 29.79
C LEU A 22 -59.36 28.04 30.98
N LYS A 23 -59.01 27.03 31.77
CA LYS A 23 -58.07 27.17 32.89
C LYS A 23 -56.66 27.56 32.42
N PHE A 24 -56.18 27.01 31.31
CA PHE A 24 -54.94 27.40 30.65
C PHE A 24 -54.96 28.88 30.25
N LYS A 25 -56.06 29.37 29.69
CA LYS A 25 -56.26 30.79 29.35
C LYS A 25 -56.25 31.68 30.59
N GLU A 26 -56.95 31.30 31.66
CA GLU A 26 -57.00 32.06 32.91
C GLU A 26 -55.62 32.15 33.59
N LEU A 27 -54.84 31.08 33.57
CA LEU A 27 -53.46 31.10 34.07
C LEU A 27 -52.55 31.95 33.17
N LEU A 28 -52.74 31.90 31.85
CA LEU A 28 -52.03 32.77 30.91
C LEU A 28 -52.34 34.26 31.12
N ARG A 29 -53.56 34.61 31.54
CA ARG A 29 -53.93 35.98 31.93
C ARG A 29 -53.11 36.49 33.10
N ASN A 30 -52.77 35.62 34.05
CA ASN A 30 -52.07 35.96 35.29
C ASN A 30 -50.54 35.75 35.19
N ALA A 31 -50.06 35.06 34.14
CA ALA A 31 -48.65 34.84 33.86
C ALA A 31 -47.77 36.12 33.76
N PRO A 32 -48.27 37.28 33.26
CA PRO A 32 -47.46 38.51 33.15
C PRO A 32 -46.96 39.05 34.50
N GLU A 33 -47.79 39.01 35.54
CA GLU A 33 -47.45 39.47 36.90
C GLU A 33 -46.40 38.56 37.55
N LYS A 34 -46.50 37.25 37.31
CA LYS A 34 -45.57 36.25 37.86
C LYS A 34 -44.20 36.21 37.15
N HIS A 35 -44.12 36.69 35.91
CA HIS A 35 -42.95 36.50 35.04
C HIS A 35 -42.39 37.80 34.40
N LYS A 36 -42.82 38.98 34.86
CA LYS A 36 -42.39 40.29 34.35
C LYS A 36 -42.57 40.42 32.82
N LEU A 37 -43.71 39.96 32.29
CA LEU A 37 -44.04 40.06 30.86
C LEU A 37 -45.07 41.17 30.62
N LYS A 38 -45.20 41.66 29.37
CA LYS A 38 -46.27 42.60 29.00
C LYS A 38 -47.61 41.85 28.89
N PRO A 39 -48.69 42.30 29.55
CA PRO A 39 -49.95 41.56 29.54
C PRO A 39 -50.63 41.56 28.17
N ILE A 40 -51.17 40.40 27.77
CA ILE A 40 -52.06 40.29 26.60
C ILE A 40 -53.49 40.57 27.08
N PRO A 41 -54.27 41.43 26.39
CA PRO A 41 -55.65 41.72 26.77
C PRO A 41 -56.50 40.46 26.93
N TRP A 42 -57.25 40.37 28.02
CA TRP A 42 -58.10 39.20 28.31
C TRP A 42 -59.15 38.95 27.22
N THR A 43 -59.66 40.02 26.59
CA THR A 43 -60.60 39.94 25.47
C THR A 43 -59.99 39.18 24.28
N THR A 44 -58.70 39.35 24.03
CA THR A 44 -57.94 38.64 22.98
C THR A 44 -57.69 37.18 23.37
N ILE A 45 -57.18 36.92 24.57
CA ILE A 45 -56.94 35.54 25.06
C ILE A 45 -58.24 34.73 25.06
N LYS A 46 -59.34 35.31 25.57
CA LYS A 46 -60.63 34.63 25.70
C LYS A 46 -61.17 34.18 24.35
N ARG A 47 -61.07 35.02 23.31
CA ARG A 47 -61.57 34.78 21.95
C ARG A 47 -60.67 33.89 21.09
N THR A 48 -59.39 33.70 21.47
CA THR A 48 -58.42 32.95 20.66
C THR A 48 -58.71 31.45 20.65
N SER A 49 -58.71 30.83 19.48
CA SER A 49 -58.94 29.39 19.34
C SER A 49 -57.73 28.56 19.79
N ARG A 50 -57.90 27.24 19.99
CA ARG A 50 -56.76 26.34 20.28
C ARG A 50 -55.69 26.36 19.17
N LYS A 51 -56.11 26.58 17.91
CA LYS A 51 -55.22 26.59 16.75
C LYS A 51 -54.39 27.87 16.66
N ASP A 52 -54.95 29.00 17.10
CA ASP A 52 -54.34 30.31 16.94
C ASP A 52 -53.56 30.76 18.19
N MET A 53 -53.67 30.00 19.28
CA MET A 53 -53.06 30.32 20.58
C MET A 53 -51.53 30.28 20.54
N GLU A 54 -50.92 29.35 19.77
CA GLU A 54 -49.46 29.30 19.57
C GLU A 54 -48.95 30.55 18.84
N MET A 55 -49.66 31.00 17.80
CA MET A 55 -49.33 32.20 17.03
C MET A 55 -49.46 33.47 17.89
N LEU A 56 -50.51 33.58 18.70
CA LEU A 56 -50.68 34.70 19.63
C LEU A 56 -49.53 34.77 20.65
N LEU A 57 -49.11 33.61 21.20
CA LEU A 57 -47.99 33.54 22.14
C LEU A 57 -46.66 33.92 21.46
N ASN A 58 -46.41 33.45 20.23
CA ASN A 58 -45.18 33.80 19.49
C ASN A 58 -45.11 35.29 19.17
N THR A 59 -46.26 35.92 18.90
CA THR A 59 -46.34 37.36 18.58
C THR A 59 -46.04 38.22 19.81
N HIS A 60 -46.54 37.85 20.98
CA HIS A 60 -46.40 38.66 22.20
C HIS A 60 -45.22 38.28 23.09
N TYR A 61 -44.76 37.02 23.04
CA TYR A 61 -43.68 36.47 23.88
C TYR A 61 -42.66 35.64 23.06
N PRO A 62 -41.98 36.24 22.07
CA PRO A 62 -41.00 35.54 21.24
C PRO A 62 -39.90 34.88 22.09
N GLU A 63 -39.42 33.71 21.64
CA GLU A 63 -38.43 32.84 22.30
C GLU A 63 -38.82 32.27 23.68
N ARG A 64 -39.89 32.76 24.30
CA ARG A 64 -40.35 32.35 25.64
C ARG A 64 -41.58 31.46 25.60
N VAL A 65 -42.20 31.28 24.43
CA VAL A 65 -43.43 30.51 24.22
C VAL A 65 -43.36 29.12 24.84
N TRP A 66 -42.36 28.31 24.48
CA TRP A 66 -42.23 26.96 25.01
C TRP A 66 -42.01 26.91 26.52
N GLY A 67 -41.26 27.87 27.08
CA GLY A 67 -41.04 27.96 28.52
C GLY A 67 -42.31 28.32 29.29
N ILE A 68 -43.12 29.22 28.75
CA ILE A 68 -44.41 29.62 29.33
C ILE A 68 -45.41 28.46 29.23
N SER A 69 -45.54 27.84 28.05
CA SER A 69 -46.49 26.75 27.83
C SER A 69 -46.19 25.52 28.66
N LEU A 70 -44.91 25.14 28.81
CA LEU A 70 -44.50 24.06 29.70
C LEU A 70 -44.98 24.31 31.14
N ARG A 71 -44.73 25.51 31.68
CA ARG A 71 -45.18 25.83 33.04
C ARG A 71 -46.70 25.80 33.17
N LEU A 72 -47.41 26.35 32.19
CA LEU A 72 -48.86 26.37 32.21
C LEU A 72 -49.47 24.96 32.14
N PHE A 73 -48.86 24.02 31.41
CA PHE A 73 -49.30 22.62 31.41
C PHE A 73 -49.10 21.93 32.78
N LEU A 74 -48.01 22.25 33.49
CA LEU A 74 -47.82 21.79 34.87
C LEU A 74 -48.84 22.41 35.83
N ASP A 75 -49.11 23.71 35.71
CA ASP A 75 -50.05 24.43 36.59
C ASP A 75 -51.52 23.95 36.42
N ILE A 76 -51.86 23.29 35.31
CA ILE A 76 -53.15 22.61 35.11
C ILE A 76 -53.11 21.10 35.38
N ASN A 77 -52.04 20.58 35.99
CA ASN A 77 -51.82 19.16 36.31
C ASN A 77 -51.82 18.22 35.08
N ARG A 78 -51.35 18.70 33.92
CA ARG A 78 -51.18 17.90 32.70
C ARG A 78 -49.71 17.60 32.44
N GLU A 79 -49.14 16.77 33.32
CA GLU A 79 -47.76 16.30 33.21
C GLU A 79 -47.51 15.53 31.90
N ASP A 80 -48.51 14.81 31.38
CA ASP A 80 -48.46 14.14 30.07
C ASP A 80 -48.20 15.13 28.92
N LEU A 81 -48.88 16.28 28.94
CA LEU A 81 -48.67 17.33 27.93
C LEU A 81 -47.39 18.10 28.18
N TRP A 82 -46.95 18.24 29.42
CA TRP A 82 -45.63 18.79 29.74
C TRP A 82 -44.50 17.93 29.18
N ILE A 83 -44.54 16.60 29.39
CA ILE A 83 -43.58 15.65 28.83
C ILE A 83 -43.61 15.72 27.30
N MET A 84 -44.80 15.63 26.69
CA MET A 84 -44.97 15.72 25.23
C MET A 84 -44.44 17.05 24.67
N THR A 85 -44.66 18.16 25.37
CA THR A 85 -44.18 19.49 24.96
C THR A 85 -42.65 19.61 25.15
N GLN A 86 -42.06 18.98 26.17
CA GLN A 86 -40.60 18.90 26.33
C GLN A 86 -39.96 18.06 25.23
N GLU A 87 -40.56 16.94 24.87
CA GLU A 87 -40.12 16.07 23.78
C GLU A 87 -40.20 16.79 22.45
N LEU A 88 -41.31 17.48 22.15
CA LEU A 88 -41.46 18.27 20.92
C LEU A 88 -40.49 19.47 20.85
N LYS A 89 -40.13 20.06 22.00
CA LYS A 89 -39.08 21.08 22.11
C LYS A 89 -37.68 20.49 21.87
N ARG A 90 -37.47 19.22 22.21
CA ARG A 90 -36.20 18.47 22.02
C ARG A 90 -36.09 17.79 20.66
N ASP A 91 -37.19 17.52 19.96
CA ASP A 91 -37.25 16.78 18.69
C ASP A 91 -36.92 17.67 17.48
N LYS A 92 -35.65 18.05 17.48
CA LYS A 92 -34.94 18.94 16.56
C LYS A 92 -34.44 18.21 15.29
N GLN A 93 -34.34 16.87 15.35
CA GLN A 93 -33.76 15.97 14.35
C GLN A 93 -34.66 15.61 13.16
N ARG A 94 -36.00 15.66 13.32
CA ARG A 94 -36.95 15.22 12.27
C ARG A 94 -36.75 15.86 10.91
N PRO A 95 -36.49 17.19 10.77
CA PRO A 95 -36.29 17.81 9.47
C PRO A 95 -35.11 17.20 8.71
N TYR A 96 -33.92 17.11 9.36
CA TYR A 96 -32.74 16.48 8.77
C TYR A 96 -33.01 15.02 8.36
N LYS A 97 -33.68 14.28 9.24
CA LYS A 97 -34.00 12.86 9.01
C LYS A 97 -34.95 12.67 7.81
N GLU A 98 -35.98 13.50 7.65
CA GLU A 98 -36.90 13.45 6.50
C GLU A 98 -36.23 13.91 5.20
N THR A 99 -35.36 14.93 5.23
CA THR A 99 -34.54 15.33 4.07
C THR A 99 -33.66 14.18 3.61
N MET A 100 -32.93 13.53 4.52
CA MET A 100 -32.09 12.38 4.21
C MET A 100 -32.90 11.18 3.70
N LYS A 101 -34.06 10.90 4.30
CA LYS A 101 -34.98 9.86 3.82
C LYS A 101 -35.43 10.12 2.39
N THR A 102 -35.71 11.38 2.04
CA THR A 102 -36.13 11.77 0.69
C THR A 102 -35.00 11.57 -0.33
N ILE A 103 -33.80 12.07 -0.01
CA ILE A 103 -32.61 11.93 -0.85
C ILE A 103 -32.27 10.46 -1.08
N PHE A 104 -32.16 9.67 -0.01
CA PHE A 104 -31.73 8.27 -0.13
C PHE A 104 -32.84 7.36 -0.68
N LYS A 105 -34.11 7.73 -0.57
CA LYS A 105 -35.20 7.05 -1.27
C LYS A 105 -35.13 7.32 -2.79
N TYR A 106 -34.76 8.54 -3.19
CA TYR A 106 -34.51 8.86 -4.59
C TYR A 106 -33.31 8.05 -5.12
N ILE A 107 -32.16 8.09 -4.43
CA ILE A 107 -30.97 7.29 -4.79
C ILE A 107 -31.34 5.80 -4.89
N TRP A 108 -32.11 5.28 -3.92
CA TRP A 108 -32.51 3.88 -3.91
C TRP A 108 -33.36 3.47 -5.13
N THR A 109 -34.19 4.38 -5.63
CA THR A 109 -35.12 4.11 -6.73
C THR A 109 -34.54 4.41 -8.11
N GLN A 110 -33.60 5.35 -8.22
CA GLN A 110 -33.07 5.84 -9.49
C GLN A 110 -31.61 5.42 -9.77
N GLU A 111 -30.78 5.17 -8.75
CA GLU A 111 -29.34 4.89 -8.92
C GLU A 111 -28.92 3.45 -8.62
N ASN A 112 -29.83 2.59 -8.17
CA ASN A 112 -29.47 1.22 -7.77
C ASN A 112 -29.52 0.24 -8.94
N TYR A 113 -28.38 -0.44 -9.18
CA TYR A 113 -28.19 -1.60 -10.08
C TYR A 113 -29.08 -2.81 -9.78
N ILE A 114 -29.78 -2.74 -8.65
CA ILE A 114 -30.43 -3.82 -7.99
C ILE A 114 -31.93 -3.61 -8.16
N HIS A 115 -32.55 -4.36 -9.09
CA HIS A 115 -34.00 -4.37 -9.32
C HIS A 115 -34.80 -4.98 -8.14
N PHE A 116 -34.19 -5.16 -6.96
CA PHE A 116 -34.87 -5.63 -5.76
C PHE A 116 -35.69 -4.50 -5.15
N GLN A 117 -36.91 -4.84 -4.74
CA GLN A 117 -37.66 -4.00 -3.82
C GLN A 117 -36.97 -3.97 -2.45
N ASN A 118 -37.31 -2.96 -1.66
CA ASN A 118 -36.69 -2.71 -0.36
C ASN A 118 -36.79 -3.95 0.58
N GLU A 119 -37.94 -4.62 0.58
CA GLU A 119 -38.20 -5.82 1.40
C GLU A 119 -37.43 -7.05 0.93
N GLU A 120 -37.29 -7.24 -0.38
CA GLU A 120 -36.54 -8.36 -0.95
C GLU A 120 -35.04 -8.22 -0.69
N TYR A 121 -34.51 -6.99 -0.77
CA TYR A 121 -33.11 -6.74 -0.48
C TYR A 121 -32.77 -6.99 1.00
N GLN A 122 -33.67 -6.66 1.93
CA GLN A 122 -33.50 -6.96 3.36
C GLN A 122 -33.29 -8.45 3.63
N VAL A 123 -33.97 -9.32 2.87
CA VAL A 123 -33.78 -10.78 3.00
C VAL A 123 -32.37 -11.19 2.56
N ILE A 124 -31.85 -10.59 1.49
CA ILE A 124 -30.52 -10.91 0.94
C ILE A 124 -29.40 -10.51 1.91
N ILE A 125 -29.48 -9.31 2.48
CA ILE A 125 -28.44 -8.77 3.35
C ILE A 125 -28.64 -9.10 4.83
N LYS A 126 -29.62 -9.95 5.18
CA LYS A 126 -30.05 -10.19 6.57
C LYS A 126 -28.89 -10.49 7.51
N LYS A 127 -27.93 -11.33 7.08
CA LYS A 127 -26.74 -11.69 7.88
C LYS A 127 -25.85 -10.47 8.15
N GLN A 128 -25.52 -9.71 7.12
CA GLN A 128 -24.70 -8.50 7.22
C GLN A 128 -25.41 -7.42 8.05
N TYR A 129 -26.73 -7.33 7.93
CA TYR A 129 -27.55 -6.38 8.69
C TYR A 129 -27.61 -6.74 10.18
N SER A 130 -27.70 -8.04 10.52
CA SER A 130 -27.57 -8.51 11.91
C SER A 130 -26.17 -8.21 12.47
N ALA A 131 -25.11 -8.45 11.71
CA ALA A 131 -23.75 -8.10 12.12
C ALA A 131 -23.58 -6.58 12.35
N LEU A 132 -24.22 -5.75 11.53
CA LEU A 132 -24.24 -4.30 11.68
C LEU A 132 -24.97 -3.88 12.97
N GLN A 133 -26.12 -4.48 13.26
CA GLN A 133 -26.86 -4.26 14.50
C GLN A 133 -26.03 -4.67 15.72
N GLU A 134 -25.49 -5.89 15.77
CA GLU A 134 -24.62 -6.36 16.86
C GLU A 134 -23.41 -5.45 17.08
N THR A 135 -22.84 -4.94 16.00
CA THR A 135 -21.67 -4.04 16.03
C THR A 135 -21.98 -2.72 16.74
N PHE A 136 -23.19 -2.18 16.58
CA PHE A 136 -23.56 -0.83 17.05
C PHE A 136 -24.57 -0.79 18.21
N ASP A 137 -25.34 -1.86 18.46
CA ASP A 137 -26.49 -1.86 19.40
C ASP A 137 -26.11 -2.07 20.87
N HIS A 138 -24.88 -2.53 21.17
CA HIS A 138 -24.47 -2.88 22.54
C HIS A 138 -23.42 -1.97 23.19
N GLN A 139 -23.02 -0.87 22.54
CA GLN A 139 -21.89 -0.05 23.00
C GLN A 139 -22.19 1.47 22.98
N LEU A 140 -22.13 2.12 24.16
CA LEU A 140 -22.03 3.59 24.27
C LEU A 140 -20.64 4.13 23.88
N LYS A 141 -19.72 3.23 23.49
CA LYS A 141 -18.36 3.54 23.04
C LYS A 141 -18.35 3.80 21.52
N PRO A 142 -17.39 4.60 21.01
CA PRO A 142 -17.19 4.81 19.58
C PRO A 142 -16.71 3.54 18.89
N VAL A 143 -17.36 3.15 17.80
CA VAL A 143 -17.02 1.94 17.03
C VAL A 143 -16.58 2.34 15.62
N THR A 144 -15.53 1.71 15.12
CA THR A 144 -15.14 1.77 13.71
C THR A 144 -15.51 0.43 13.08
N ALA A 145 -16.45 0.43 12.14
CA ALA A 145 -16.84 -0.73 11.37
C ALA A 145 -16.40 -0.57 9.91
N VAL A 146 -15.93 -1.66 9.30
CA VAL A 146 -15.43 -1.69 7.94
C VAL A 146 -16.19 -2.74 7.15
N VAL A 147 -16.78 -2.31 6.04
CA VAL A 147 -17.44 -3.17 5.06
C VAL A 147 -16.40 -3.56 4.02
N LEU A 148 -16.07 -4.85 3.97
CA LEU A 148 -15.08 -5.45 3.07
C LEU A 148 -15.76 -6.25 1.97
N GLY A 149 -15.12 -6.32 0.81
CA GLY A 149 -15.57 -7.08 -0.36
C GLY A 149 -14.89 -6.60 -1.64
N ASN A 150 -15.02 -7.36 -2.73
CA ASN A 150 -14.46 -7.03 -4.04
C ASN A 150 -15.22 -5.88 -4.74
N ILE A 151 -14.64 -5.40 -5.84
CA ILE A 151 -15.28 -4.40 -6.70
C ILE A 151 -16.57 -4.98 -7.29
N GLY A 152 -17.69 -4.27 -7.17
CA GLY A 152 -18.98 -4.70 -7.73
C GLY A 152 -19.87 -5.55 -6.80
N GLU A 153 -19.38 -5.97 -5.63
CA GLU A 153 -20.14 -6.83 -4.69
C GLU A 153 -21.29 -6.12 -3.96
N GLY A 154 -21.42 -4.80 -4.09
CA GLY A 154 -22.55 -4.03 -3.56
C GLY A 154 -22.30 -3.32 -2.23
N LYS A 155 -21.02 -3.07 -1.86
CA LYS A 155 -20.64 -2.31 -0.66
C LYS A 155 -21.34 -0.95 -0.57
N SER A 156 -21.26 -0.14 -1.64
CA SER A 156 -21.88 1.19 -1.65
C SER A 156 -23.41 1.09 -1.56
N THR A 157 -24.01 0.10 -2.22
CA THR A 157 -25.46 -0.15 -2.13
C THR A 157 -25.88 -0.51 -0.71
N PHE A 158 -25.08 -1.31 0.00
CA PHE A 158 -25.32 -1.65 1.40
C PHE A 158 -25.23 -0.42 2.32
N LEU A 159 -24.21 0.43 2.16
CA LEU A 159 -24.07 1.67 2.94
C LEU A 159 -25.23 2.66 2.68
N ARG A 160 -25.61 2.84 1.42
CA ARG A 160 -26.75 3.68 1.04
C ARG A 160 -28.06 3.14 1.62
N LYS A 161 -28.21 1.80 1.67
CA LYS A 161 -29.36 1.15 2.32
C LYS A 161 -29.40 1.43 3.83
N ALA A 162 -28.28 1.28 4.52
CA ALA A 162 -28.18 1.56 5.95
C ALA A 162 -28.56 3.02 6.27
N MET A 163 -28.15 3.97 5.42
CA MET A 163 -28.54 5.38 5.55
C MET A 163 -30.06 5.57 5.37
N LEU A 164 -30.66 4.96 4.34
CA LEU A 164 -32.10 5.02 4.10
C LEU A 164 -32.90 4.40 5.27
N ASP A 165 -32.44 3.28 5.79
CA ASP A 165 -33.11 2.59 6.90
C ASP A 165 -32.99 3.37 8.21
N TRP A 166 -31.83 3.95 8.51
CA TRP A 166 -31.70 4.86 9.64
C TRP A 166 -32.67 6.03 9.52
N ALA A 167 -32.70 6.68 8.35
CA ALA A 167 -33.58 7.81 8.07
C ALA A 167 -35.08 7.43 8.12
N SER A 168 -35.41 6.19 7.75
CA SER A 168 -36.77 5.63 7.85
C SER A 168 -37.13 5.15 9.27
N GLY A 169 -36.16 5.06 10.17
CA GLY A 169 -36.33 4.54 11.52
C GLY A 169 -36.17 3.03 11.65
N ASN A 170 -35.71 2.30 10.64
CA ASN A 170 -35.52 0.86 10.74
C ASN A 170 -34.16 0.47 11.37
N LEU A 171 -33.27 1.44 11.58
CA LEU A 171 -31.91 1.21 12.09
C LEU A 171 -31.49 2.31 13.09
N TRP A 172 -30.79 1.91 14.16
CA TRP A 172 -30.13 2.78 15.14
C TRP A 172 -30.99 3.88 15.80
N GLN A 173 -32.32 3.75 15.84
CA GLN A 173 -33.24 4.79 16.34
C GLN A 173 -32.82 5.37 17.71
N ASN A 174 -32.26 4.53 18.58
CA ASN A 174 -31.87 4.90 19.94
C ASN A 174 -30.35 5.05 20.14
N ARG A 175 -29.54 4.89 19.09
CA ARG A 175 -28.07 4.93 19.17
C ARG A 175 -27.48 6.20 18.57
N PHE A 176 -27.86 6.56 17.34
CA PHE A 176 -27.30 7.70 16.62
C PHE A 176 -28.34 8.77 16.36
N GLN A 177 -28.02 9.97 16.83
CA GLN A 177 -28.81 11.17 16.65
C GLN A 177 -28.61 11.77 15.26
N TYR A 178 -27.36 11.80 14.79
CA TYR A 178 -27.00 12.26 13.45
C TYR A 178 -26.16 11.19 12.76
N VAL A 179 -26.51 10.89 11.51
CA VAL A 179 -25.70 10.08 10.61
C VAL A 179 -25.34 10.95 9.43
N PHE A 180 -24.04 11.12 9.18
CA PHE A 180 -23.51 11.91 8.05
C PHE A 180 -22.94 10.97 7.00
N PHE A 181 -23.45 11.08 5.78
CA PHE A 181 -23.02 10.27 4.64
C PHE A 181 -22.14 11.09 3.70
N PHE A 182 -20.93 10.61 3.42
CA PHE A 182 -19.98 11.27 2.53
C PHE A 182 -19.51 10.33 1.41
N SER A 183 -19.69 10.80 0.17
CA SER A 183 -19.08 10.20 -1.01
C SER A 183 -17.72 10.86 -1.23
N LEU A 184 -16.64 10.15 -0.93
CA LEU A 184 -15.29 10.70 -0.89
C LEU A 184 -14.78 11.13 -2.26
N ILE A 185 -15.34 10.57 -3.34
CA ILE A 185 -15.04 10.98 -4.71
C ILE A 185 -15.34 12.48 -4.96
N SER A 186 -16.28 13.05 -4.21
CA SER A 186 -16.60 14.49 -4.30
C SER A 186 -15.52 15.39 -3.67
N LEU A 187 -14.63 14.82 -2.85
CA LEU A 187 -13.55 15.54 -2.19
C LEU A 187 -12.26 15.61 -3.03
N ASN A 188 -12.18 14.85 -4.13
CA ASN A 188 -11.00 14.78 -5.00
C ASN A 188 -10.58 16.14 -5.59
N ASN A 189 -11.53 17.07 -5.74
CA ASN A 189 -11.28 18.40 -6.29
C ASN A 189 -11.17 19.49 -5.21
N ILE A 190 -11.24 19.13 -3.93
CA ILE A 190 -11.17 20.07 -2.81
C ILE A 190 -9.78 19.97 -2.19
N THR A 191 -8.98 21.02 -2.31
CA THR A 191 -7.62 21.05 -1.78
C THR A 191 -7.61 21.23 -0.26
N GLU A 192 -8.43 22.14 0.26
CA GLU A 192 -8.54 22.44 1.68
C GLU A 192 -10.01 22.55 2.10
N LEU A 193 -10.32 22.03 3.28
CA LEU A 193 -11.63 22.13 3.91
C LEU A 193 -11.52 22.08 5.44
N SER A 194 -12.60 22.44 6.12
CA SER A 194 -12.81 22.11 7.52
C SER A 194 -13.91 21.07 7.65
N LEU A 195 -13.86 20.22 8.68
CA LEU A 195 -14.96 19.29 8.95
C LEU A 195 -16.27 20.06 9.21
N ALA A 196 -16.18 21.25 9.82
CA ALA A 196 -17.32 22.15 9.99
C ALA A 196 -18.02 22.48 8.67
N GLN A 197 -17.27 22.91 7.66
CA GLN A 197 -17.81 23.25 6.35
C GLN A 197 -18.48 22.03 5.69
N LEU A 198 -17.86 20.87 5.80
CA LEU A 198 -18.37 19.63 5.23
C LEU A 198 -19.70 19.21 5.90
N LEU A 199 -19.81 19.34 7.22
CA LEU A 199 -21.04 19.08 7.97
C LEU A 199 -22.14 20.10 7.63
N LEU A 200 -21.81 21.39 7.59
CA LEU A 200 -22.76 22.45 7.26
C LEU A 200 -23.35 22.29 5.85
N SER A 201 -22.57 21.80 4.89
CA SER A 201 -23.06 21.51 3.53
C SER A 201 -24.21 20.49 3.50
N LYS A 202 -24.37 19.67 4.54
CA LYS A 202 -25.44 18.66 4.67
C LYS A 202 -26.61 19.12 5.54
N LEU A 203 -26.47 20.25 6.23
CA LEU A 203 -27.40 20.73 7.26
C LEU A 203 -28.23 21.94 6.82
N SER A 204 -28.17 22.34 5.53
CA SER A 204 -28.66 23.61 4.98
C SER A 204 -30.14 23.94 5.19
N GLU A 205 -30.96 22.99 5.69
CA GLU A 205 -32.38 23.18 6.01
C GLU A 205 -32.68 23.13 7.53
N SER A 206 -31.67 22.90 8.38
CA SER A 206 -31.83 22.81 9.84
C SER A 206 -31.44 24.12 10.53
N SER A 207 -32.27 24.60 11.46
CA SER A 207 -32.04 25.82 12.26
C SER A 207 -30.99 25.63 13.38
N GLU A 208 -30.19 24.56 13.35
CA GLU A 208 -29.33 24.14 14.46
C GLU A 208 -27.89 24.61 14.29
N ALA A 209 -27.32 25.13 15.38
CA ALA A 209 -25.90 25.46 15.43
C ALA A 209 -25.09 24.16 15.45
N LEU A 210 -24.05 24.09 14.62
CA LEU A 210 -23.14 22.94 14.54
C LEU A 210 -22.54 22.55 15.91
N ASP A 211 -22.35 23.53 16.80
CA ASP A 211 -21.88 23.33 18.17
C ASP A 211 -22.84 22.48 19.02
N ASP A 212 -24.16 22.63 18.82
CA ASP A 212 -25.16 21.80 19.53
C ASP A 212 -25.06 20.34 19.08
N ILE A 213 -24.85 20.11 17.77
CA ILE A 213 -24.72 18.77 17.19
C ILE A 213 -23.45 18.09 17.70
N LEU A 214 -22.32 18.80 17.66
CA LEU A 214 -21.01 18.29 18.06
C LEU A 214 -20.82 18.23 19.58
N SER A 215 -21.76 18.73 20.38
CA SER A 215 -21.74 18.62 21.85
C SER A 215 -21.84 17.18 22.37
N ASN A 216 -22.38 16.26 21.56
CA ASN A 216 -22.50 14.84 21.91
C ASN A 216 -21.99 13.93 20.78
N PRO A 217 -20.66 13.89 20.54
CA PRO A 217 -20.05 13.15 19.44
C PRO A 217 -20.34 11.65 19.49
N LYS A 218 -20.58 11.08 20.68
CA LYS A 218 -21.01 9.67 20.87
C LYS A 218 -22.25 9.31 20.09
N ARG A 219 -23.13 10.26 19.81
CA ARG A 219 -24.39 10.07 19.07
C ARG A 219 -24.24 10.33 17.57
N ILE A 220 -23.02 10.50 17.06
CA ILE A 220 -22.74 10.76 15.65
C ILE A 220 -22.13 9.52 15.01
N LEU A 221 -22.62 9.18 13.81
CA LEU A 221 -22.04 8.18 12.92
C LEU A 221 -21.64 8.84 11.59
N PHE A 222 -20.43 8.57 11.14
CA PHE A 222 -19.97 8.93 9.80
C PHE A 222 -19.97 7.69 8.90
N ILE A 223 -20.70 7.75 7.79
CA ILE A 223 -20.67 6.74 6.72
C ILE A 223 -19.83 7.29 5.57
N LEU A 224 -18.71 6.64 5.27
CA LEU A 224 -17.77 7.07 4.23
C LEU A 224 -17.71 6.03 3.10
N GLU A 225 -18.08 6.42 1.87
CA GLU A 225 -17.99 5.60 0.66
C GLU A 225 -16.92 6.11 -0.31
N GLY A 226 -16.33 5.22 -1.11
CA GLY A 226 -15.51 5.57 -2.27
C GLY A 226 -14.01 5.77 -2.02
N PHE A 227 -13.43 5.09 -1.03
CA PHE A 227 -11.97 5.14 -0.78
C PHE A 227 -11.13 4.63 -1.95
N ASP A 228 -11.61 3.62 -2.68
CA ASP A 228 -10.92 3.09 -3.87
C ASP A 228 -10.78 4.15 -5.00
N TYR A 229 -11.53 5.26 -4.92
CA TYR A 229 -11.60 6.30 -5.95
C TYR A 229 -10.96 7.63 -5.52
N LEU A 230 -10.24 7.67 -4.38
CA LEU A 230 -9.50 8.86 -3.95
C LEU A 230 -8.29 9.09 -4.86
N ASN A 231 -8.06 10.35 -5.25
CA ASN A 231 -6.92 10.75 -6.10
C ASN A 231 -5.65 11.13 -5.31
N PHE A 232 -5.70 11.01 -3.98
CA PHE A 232 -4.61 11.26 -3.04
C PHE A 232 -4.50 10.11 -2.02
N ASP A 233 -3.29 9.86 -1.53
CA ASP A 233 -3.06 8.88 -0.48
C ASP A 233 -3.24 9.46 0.93
N LEU A 234 -3.64 8.60 1.86
CA LEU A 234 -3.74 8.89 3.29
C LEU A 234 -2.64 8.07 3.98
N GLU A 235 -1.55 8.72 4.40
CA GLU A 235 -0.44 8.06 5.10
C GLU A 235 -0.60 8.17 6.63
N LEU A 236 0.11 7.31 7.36
CA LEU A 236 0.35 7.50 8.80
C LEU A 236 1.17 8.78 8.99
N ARG A 237 0.47 9.89 9.20
CA ARG A 237 1.08 11.22 9.35
C ARG A 237 1.12 11.66 10.80
N THR A 238 2.18 12.36 11.16
CA THR A 238 2.35 12.97 12.49
C THR A 238 1.67 14.34 12.61
N ASN A 239 1.19 14.94 11.51
CA ASN A 239 0.62 16.28 11.46
C ASN A 239 -0.93 16.33 11.56
N LEU A 240 -1.54 15.37 12.27
CA LEU A 240 -2.99 15.28 12.48
C LEU A 240 -3.52 16.45 13.33
N CYS A 241 -4.80 16.77 13.19
CA CYS A 241 -5.43 17.90 13.87
C CYS A 241 -6.74 17.49 14.54
N SER A 242 -6.93 17.88 15.80
CA SER A 242 -8.17 17.66 16.55
C SER A 242 -9.22 18.76 16.35
N ASP A 243 -8.81 19.95 15.89
CA ASP A 243 -9.69 21.09 15.66
C ASP A 243 -10.48 20.93 14.35
N TRP A 244 -11.78 20.70 14.47
CA TRP A 244 -12.72 20.48 13.37
C TRP A 244 -13.15 21.76 12.64
N ARG A 245 -12.81 22.95 13.17
CA ARG A 245 -13.07 24.26 12.53
C ARG A 245 -11.94 24.72 11.64
N LYS A 246 -10.72 24.21 11.86
CA LYS A 246 -9.53 24.63 11.13
C LYS A 246 -9.62 24.20 9.66
N HIS A 247 -9.36 25.14 8.75
CA HIS A 247 -9.15 24.82 7.33
C HIS A 247 -7.79 24.15 7.17
N LEU A 248 -7.80 22.94 6.63
CA LEU A 248 -6.62 22.10 6.44
C LEU A 248 -6.73 21.37 5.10
N PRO A 249 -5.59 20.88 4.58
CA PRO A 249 -5.59 19.95 3.47
C PRO A 249 -6.56 18.78 3.72
N THR A 250 -7.35 18.44 2.70
CA THR A 250 -8.40 17.40 2.79
C THR A 250 -7.87 16.07 3.34
N GLN A 251 -6.63 15.71 3.00
CA GLN A 251 -5.97 14.49 3.49
C GLN A 251 -5.79 14.51 5.01
N ILE A 252 -5.47 15.67 5.58
CA ILE A 252 -5.25 15.81 7.03
C ILE A 252 -6.59 15.71 7.76
N VAL A 253 -7.66 16.33 7.24
CA VAL A 253 -9.00 16.23 7.86
C VAL A 253 -9.50 14.79 7.86
N LEU A 254 -9.42 14.10 6.72
CA LEU A 254 -9.83 12.69 6.61
C LEU A 254 -8.95 11.77 7.47
N GLY A 255 -7.63 11.94 7.41
CA GLY A 255 -6.69 11.17 8.23
C GLY A 255 -6.93 11.36 9.73
N SER A 256 -7.23 12.59 10.15
CA SER A 256 -7.52 12.91 11.56
C SER A 256 -8.84 12.30 12.04
N LEU A 257 -9.86 12.24 11.18
CA LEU A 257 -11.13 11.58 11.50
C LEU A 257 -10.97 10.06 11.58
N LEU A 258 -10.28 9.44 10.62
CA LEU A 258 -10.06 7.98 10.57
C LEU A 258 -9.24 7.46 11.75
N GLN A 259 -8.17 8.18 12.09
CA GLN A 259 -7.32 7.88 13.25
C GLN A 259 -7.93 8.35 14.58
N LYS A 260 -9.17 8.85 14.57
CA LYS A 260 -9.89 9.33 15.76
C LYS A 260 -9.16 10.44 16.55
N VAL A 261 -8.29 11.21 15.90
CA VAL A 261 -7.72 12.45 16.48
C VAL A 261 -8.77 13.56 16.48
N MET A 262 -9.58 13.61 15.43
CA MET A 262 -10.73 14.50 15.29
C MET A 262 -12.01 13.75 15.63
N LEU A 263 -12.83 14.30 16.54
CA LEU A 263 -14.06 13.67 17.05
C LEU A 263 -13.88 12.21 17.51
N PRO A 264 -12.97 11.93 18.48
CA PRO A 264 -12.62 10.56 18.91
C PRO A 264 -13.82 9.73 19.39
N GLU A 265 -14.83 10.38 19.95
CA GLU A 265 -16.01 9.74 20.50
C GLU A 265 -17.08 9.42 19.44
N SER A 266 -16.89 9.82 18.18
CA SER A 266 -17.80 9.48 17.08
C SER A 266 -17.56 8.06 16.53
N SER A 267 -18.60 7.48 15.93
CA SER A 267 -18.52 6.19 15.26
C SER A 267 -18.29 6.34 13.76
N LEU A 268 -17.63 5.35 13.15
CA LEU A 268 -17.32 5.30 11.73
C LEU A 268 -17.86 4.01 11.11
N LEU A 269 -18.42 4.11 9.91
CA LEU A 269 -18.77 3.00 9.04
C LEU A 269 -18.16 3.25 7.66
N LEU A 270 -17.19 2.43 7.27
CA LEU A 270 -16.35 2.65 6.10
C LEU A 270 -16.56 1.53 5.08
N GLU A 271 -16.51 1.86 3.80
CA GLU A 271 -16.34 0.91 2.70
C GLU A 271 -14.85 0.82 2.34
N LEU A 272 -14.25 -0.36 2.39
CA LEU A 272 -12.92 -0.59 1.85
C LEU A 272 -12.98 -1.71 0.81
N GLY A 273 -12.26 -1.53 -0.30
CA GLY A 273 -12.08 -2.54 -1.34
C GLY A 273 -10.60 -2.90 -1.52
N PRO A 274 -10.28 -3.75 -2.49
CA PRO A 274 -8.93 -4.32 -2.64
C PRO A 274 -7.81 -3.27 -2.77
N GLN A 275 -8.11 -2.08 -3.30
CA GLN A 275 -7.12 -1.02 -3.50
C GLN A 275 -6.95 -0.11 -2.28
N SER A 276 -8.04 0.12 -1.52
CA SER A 276 -8.04 1.00 -0.35
C SER A 276 -7.77 0.27 0.97
N GLU A 277 -8.13 -1.01 1.09
CA GLU A 277 -7.91 -1.80 2.30
C GLU A 277 -6.45 -1.74 2.81
N PRO A 278 -5.42 -2.11 2.02
CA PRO A 278 -4.05 -2.10 2.53
C PRO A 278 -3.55 -0.69 2.92
N LYS A 279 -4.13 0.37 2.35
CA LYS A 279 -3.73 1.76 2.62
C LYS A 279 -4.44 2.34 3.85
N ILE A 280 -5.73 2.08 3.98
CA ILE A 280 -6.59 2.74 4.97
C ILE A 280 -6.75 1.90 6.23
N TYR A 281 -6.80 0.58 6.11
CA TYR A 281 -7.01 -0.32 7.25
C TYR A 281 -5.96 -0.12 8.37
N PRO A 282 -4.65 0.08 8.07
CA PRO A 282 -3.64 0.35 9.10
C PRO A 282 -3.87 1.67 9.87
N LEU A 283 -4.64 2.61 9.32
CA LEU A 283 -4.97 3.89 9.97
C LEU A 283 -6.07 3.74 11.03
N LEU A 284 -6.79 2.62 11.05
CA LEU A 284 -8.01 2.45 11.84
C LEU A 284 -7.70 1.89 13.23
N GLN A 285 -8.32 2.48 14.25
CA GLN A 285 -8.26 1.96 15.62
C GLN A 285 -9.30 0.85 15.83
N TYR A 286 -8.82 -0.40 15.97
CA TYR A 286 -9.62 -1.60 16.28
C TYR A 286 -10.88 -1.77 15.39
N PRO A 287 -10.73 -1.85 14.05
CA PRO A 287 -11.86 -1.99 13.15
C PRO A 287 -12.59 -3.33 13.35
N LYS A 288 -13.92 -3.31 13.22
CA LYS A 288 -14.77 -4.51 13.13
C LYS A 288 -15.18 -4.76 11.68
N ASN A 289 -14.99 -5.98 11.20
CA ASN A 289 -15.18 -6.31 9.78
C ASN A 289 -16.58 -6.86 9.51
N ILE A 290 -17.19 -6.38 8.43
CA ILE A 290 -18.45 -6.89 7.86
C ILE A 290 -18.16 -7.28 6.42
N ILE A 291 -18.21 -8.58 6.11
CA ILE A 291 -17.88 -9.11 4.78
C ILE A 291 -19.15 -9.17 3.92
N ILE A 292 -19.07 -8.57 2.75
CA ILE A 292 -20.05 -8.72 1.66
C ILE A 292 -19.42 -9.65 0.61
N GLY A 293 -20.19 -10.61 0.09
CA GLY A 293 -19.71 -11.62 -0.86
C GLY A 293 -20.60 -11.78 -2.10
N GLY A 294 -21.33 -10.72 -2.49
CA GLY A 294 -22.20 -10.74 -3.66
C GLY A 294 -23.47 -11.61 -3.53
N PHE A 295 -23.92 -12.18 -4.65
CA PHE A 295 -25.09 -13.04 -4.75
C PHE A 295 -24.79 -14.48 -4.33
N ASN A 296 -25.20 -14.84 -3.11
CA ASN A 296 -25.17 -16.23 -2.64
C ASN A 296 -26.35 -17.04 -3.21
N SER A 297 -27.57 -16.74 -2.76
CA SER A 297 -28.82 -17.40 -3.19
C SER A 297 -29.77 -16.47 -3.96
N ALA A 298 -29.39 -15.20 -4.13
CA ALA A 298 -30.25 -14.15 -4.66
C ALA A 298 -30.25 -14.04 -6.20
N MET A 299 -29.32 -14.70 -6.89
CA MET A 299 -29.14 -14.57 -8.34
C MET A 299 -30.39 -14.96 -9.13
N GLN A 300 -31.07 -16.04 -8.73
CA GLN A 300 -32.31 -16.47 -9.36
C GLN A 300 -33.40 -15.40 -9.25
N LEU A 301 -33.61 -14.88 -8.03
CA LEU A 301 -34.59 -13.83 -7.77
C LEU A 301 -34.24 -12.56 -8.57
N TYR A 302 -32.96 -12.20 -8.65
CA TYR A 302 -32.48 -11.09 -9.47
C TYR A 302 -32.89 -11.25 -10.94
N CYS A 303 -32.63 -12.42 -11.54
CA CYS A 303 -32.96 -12.69 -12.94
C CYS A 303 -34.48 -12.59 -13.19
N MET A 304 -35.29 -13.13 -12.27
CA MET A 304 -36.75 -13.05 -12.34
C MET A 304 -37.27 -11.61 -12.30
N LEU A 305 -36.69 -10.76 -11.45
CA LEU A 305 -37.07 -9.34 -11.36
C LEU A 305 -36.58 -8.51 -12.56
N PHE A 306 -35.44 -8.87 -13.15
CA PHE A 306 -34.86 -8.13 -14.28
C PHE A 306 -35.61 -8.32 -15.60
N PHE A 307 -36.07 -9.55 -15.87
CA PHE A 307 -36.67 -9.93 -17.16
C PHE A 307 -38.18 -10.14 -17.12
N ASN A 308 -38.75 -10.54 -15.97
CA ASN A 308 -40.02 -11.24 -15.71
C ASN A 308 -39.80 -12.70 -15.26
N ILE A 309 -40.81 -13.31 -14.63
CA ILE A 309 -40.68 -14.62 -13.96
C ILE A 309 -40.24 -15.71 -14.95
N ASP A 310 -40.95 -15.89 -16.07
CA ASP A 310 -40.69 -17.01 -16.99
C ASP A 310 -39.36 -16.85 -17.72
N LYS A 311 -39.08 -15.66 -18.27
CA LYS A 311 -37.82 -15.40 -18.99
C LYS A 311 -36.63 -15.35 -18.05
N GLY A 312 -36.82 -14.82 -16.84
CA GLY A 312 -35.78 -14.77 -15.81
C GLY A 312 -35.36 -16.16 -15.34
N LEU A 313 -36.29 -17.12 -15.24
CA LEU A 313 -35.97 -18.52 -14.95
C LEU A 313 -35.19 -19.19 -16.09
N GLU A 314 -35.53 -18.91 -17.35
CA GLU A 314 -34.78 -19.39 -18.52
C GLU A 314 -33.33 -18.85 -18.52
N VAL A 315 -33.17 -17.55 -18.29
CA VAL A 315 -31.85 -16.89 -18.20
C VAL A 315 -31.04 -17.43 -17.03
N PHE A 316 -31.65 -17.59 -15.85
CA PHE A 316 -30.96 -18.17 -14.70
C PHE A 316 -30.49 -19.59 -14.98
N LYS A 317 -31.32 -20.44 -15.61
CA LYS A 317 -30.91 -21.79 -16.02
C LYS A 317 -29.73 -21.75 -16.98
N TYR A 318 -29.74 -20.85 -17.96
CA TYR A 318 -28.62 -20.67 -18.87
C TYR A 318 -27.32 -20.31 -18.12
N ILE A 319 -27.37 -19.32 -17.22
CA ILE A 319 -26.21 -18.92 -16.39
C ILE A 319 -25.74 -20.10 -15.53
N GLN A 320 -26.66 -20.82 -14.88
CA GLN A 320 -26.35 -21.95 -14.01
C GLN A 320 -25.70 -23.13 -14.75
N THR A 321 -26.06 -23.37 -16.02
CA THR A 321 -25.46 -24.46 -16.81
C THR A 321 -23.99 -24.23 -17.18
N SER A 322 -23.49 -22.99 -17.08
CA SER A 322 -22.11 -22.64 -17.39
C SER A 322 -21.37 -22.21 -16.12
N LYS A 323 -20.48 -23.06 -15.61
CA LYS A 323 -19.73 -22.82 -14.36
C LYS A 323 -18.98 -21.47 -14.35
N PRO A 324 -18.25 -21.06 -15.41
CA PRO A 324 -17.59 -19.74 -15.45
C PRO A 324 -18.58 -18.58 -15.34
N LEU A 325 -19.71 -18.68 -16.04
CA LEU A 325 -20.78 -17.69 -16.04
C LEU A 325 -21.46 -17.57 -14.69
N PHE A 326 -21.77 -18.70 -14.05
CA PHE A 326 -22.37 -18.72 -12.73
C PHE A 326 -21.45 -18.09 -11.68
N SER A 327 -20.15 -18.44 -11.71
CA SER A 327 -19.15 -17.84 -10.80
C SER A 327 -19.02 -16.33 -11.00
N LEU A 328 -18.99 -15.88 -12.26
CA LEU A 328 -18.93 -14.45 -12.61
C LEU A 328 -20.18 -13.70 -12.11
N CYS A 329 -21.37 -14.26 -12.34
CA CYS A 329 -22.64 -13.67 -11.91
C CYS A 329 -22.86 -13.69 -10.40
N SER A 330 -22.03 -14.37 -9.61
CA SER A 330 -22.01 -14.18 -8.14
C SER A 330 -21.66 -12.74 -7.78
N ASN A 331 -20.90 -12.02 -8.62
CA ASN A 331 -20.74 -10.57 -8.49
C ASN A 331 -22.00 -9.84 -9.02
N PRO A 332 -22.73 -9.08 -8.21
CA PRO A 332 -23.96 -8.38 -8.62
C PRO A 332 -23.79 -7.44 -9.81
N TYR A 333 -22.66 -6.73 -9.90
CA TYR A 333 -22.40 -5.83 -11.02
C TYR A 333 -22.13 -6.61 -12.33
N ALA A 334 -21.37 -7.69 -12.26
CA ALA A 334 -21.16 -8.57 -13.41
C ALA A 334 -22.47 -9.24 -13.83
N CYS A 335 -23.29 -9.70 -12.87
CA CYS A 335 -24.62 -10.23 -13.15
C CYS A 335 -25.51 -9.21 -13.86
N TRP A 336 -25.49 -7.94 -13.44
CA TRP A 336 -26.19 -6.86 -14.12
C TRP A 336 -25.69 -6.66 -15.56
N MET A 337 -24.38 -6.70 -15.82
CA MET A 337 -23.84 -6.58 -17.18
C MET A 337 -24.24 -7.77 -18.07
N VAL A 338 -24.18 -8.98 -17.54
CA VAL A 338 -24.62 -10.20 -18.24
C VAL A 338 -26.11 -10.11 -18.57
N CYS A 339 -26.97 -9.82 -17.58
CA CYS A 339 -28.41 -9.67 -17.78
C CYS A 339 -28.74 -8.56 -18.78
N SER A 340 -28.09 -7.40 -18.68
CA SER A 340 -28.24 -6.30 -19.64
C SER A 340 -27.88 -6.71 -21.06
N THR A 341 -26.78 -7.43 -21.24
CA THR A 341 -26.33 -7.94 -22.54
C THR A 341 -27.33 -8.96 -23.12
N LEU A 342 -27.76 -9.92 -22.29
CA LEU A 342 -28.74 -10.93 -22.68
C LEU A 342 -30.09 -10.33 -23.06
N LYS A 343 -30.55 -9.32 -22.32
CA LYS A 343 -31.79 -8.59 -22.63
C LYS A 343 -31.74 -7.94 -23.99
N GLN A 344 -30.67 -7.23 -24.28
CA GLN A 344 -30.49 -6.57 -25.58
C GLN A 344 -30.38 -7.58 -26.74
N GLN A 345 -29.78 -8.75 -26.53
CA GLN A 345 -29.78 -9.84 -27.53
C GLN A 345 -31.19 -10.41 -27.75
N CYS A 346 -31.91 -10.68 -26.66
CA CYS A 346 -33.30 -11.17 -26.73
C CYS A 346 -34.21 -10.18 -27.46
N ASP A 347 -34.10 -8.88 -27.15
CA ASP A 347 -34.92 -7.83 -27.76
C ASP A 347 -34.67 -7.71 -29.28
N ARG A 348 -33.49 -8.13 -29.77
CA ARG A 348 -33.15 -8.18 -31.21
C ARG A 348 -33.51 -9.50 -31.89
N GLY A 349 -33.88 -10.53 -31.14
CA GLY A 349 -34.07 -11.89 -31.65
C GLY A 349 -32.76 -12.63 -31.97
N ASP A 350 -31.63 -12.18 -31.40
CA ASP A 350 -30.34 -12.86 -31.53
C ASP A 350 -30.32 -14.17 -30.72
N ARG A 351 -29.48 -15.13 -31.11
CA ARG A 351 -29.22 -16.32 -30.26
C ARG A 351 -28.40 -15.90 -29.03
N ILE A 352 -28.81 -16.39 -27.86
CA ILE A 352 -28.08 -16.18 -26.60
C ILE A 352 -26.73 -16.90 -26.68
N ILE A 353 -25.66 -16.15 -26.91
CA ILE A 353 -24.28 -16.64 -26.93
C ILE A 353 -23.42 -15.66 -26.16
N LEU A 354 -22.80 -16.14 -25.09
CA LEU A 354 -21.79 -15.42 -24.32
C LEU A 354 -20.50 -16.26 -24.27
N PRO A 355 -19.52 -15.98 -25.13
CA PRO A 355 -18.20 -16.59 -25.00
C PRO A 355 -17.52 -15.88 -23.82
N LEU A 356 -17.59 -16.44 -22.62
CA LEU A 356 -17.02 -15.81 -21.43
C LEU A 356 -15.79 -16.58 -20.97
N GLY A 357 -14.70 -15.83 -20.82
CA GLY A 357 -13.41 -16.31 -20.33
C GLY A 357 -12.65 -15.28 -19.48
N THR A 358 -12.87 -13.97 -19.72
CA THR A 358 -12.16 -12.87 -19.04
C THR A 358 -13.05 -11.65 -18.82
N ASP A 359 -12.62 -10.73 -17.95
CA ASP A 359 -13.36 -9.49 -17.67
C ASP A 359 -13.43 -8.62 -18.93
N THR A 360 -12.33 -8.46 -19.67
CA THR A 360 -12.35 -7.66 -20.91
C THR A 360 -13.41 -8.11 -21.90
N ILE A 361 -13.62 -9.43 -22.04
CA ILE A 361 -14.63 -9.95 -22.97
C ILE A 361 -16.04 -9.57 -22.51
N LEU A 362 -16.33 -9.63 -21.21
CA LEU A 362 -17.60 -9.20 -20.64
C LEU A 362 -17.88 -7.72 -20.93
N TYR A 363 -16.93 -6.84 -20.63
CA TYR A 363 -17.06 -5.40 -20.87
C TYR A 363 -17.20 -5.10 -22.37
N THR A 364 -16.44 -5.81 -23.22
CA THR A 364 -16.53 -5.69 -24.67
C THR A 364 -17.90 -6.12 -25.19
N MET A 365 -18.47 -7.20 -24.67
CA MET A 365 -19.80 -7.66 -25.06
C MET A 365 -20.90 -6.72 -24.60
N PHE A 366 -20.86 -6.28 -23.35
CA PHE A 366 -21.80 -5.28 -22.84
C PHE A 366 -21.72 -4.00 -23.65
N MET A 367 -20.52 -3.48 -23.93
CA MET A 367 -20.32 -2.29 -24.73
C MET A 367 -20.86 -2.47 -26.16
N LEU A 368 -20.47 -3.56 -26.85
CA LEU A 368 -20.93 -3.82 -28.23
C LEU A 368 -22.45 -3.98 -28.30
N SER A 369 -23.03 -4.71 -27.36
CA SER A 369 -24.47 -4.90 -27.32
C SER A 369 -25.17 -3.58 -27.06
N SER A 370 -24.76 -2.82 -26.05
CA SER A 370 -25.38 -1.52 -25.71
C SER A 370 -25.18 -0.47 -26.81
N PHE A 371 -24.05 -0.49 -27.51
CA PHE A 371 -23.78 0.42 -28.62
C PHE A 371 -24.63 0.10 -29.85
N ARG A 372 -24.81 -1.20 -30.17
CA ARG A 372 -25.60 -1.65 -31.31
C ARG A 372 -27.10 -1.37 -31.16
N SER A 373 -27.64 -1.25 -29.94
CA SER A 373 -29.09 -0.98 -29.79
C SER A 373 -29.48 0.38 -30.36
N VAL A 374 -28.52 1.29 -30.45
CA VAL A 374 -28.73 2.64 -30.96
C VAL A 374 -28.10 2.83 -32.34
N TYR A 375 -26.92 2.25 -32.59
CA TYR A 375 -26.11 2.56 -33.77
C TYR A 375 -25.90 1.39 -34.75
N ALA A 376 -26.76 0.36 -34.72
CA ALA A 376 -26.65 -0.80 -35.62
C ALA A 376 -26.52 -0.45 -37.11
N ASN A 377 -27.19 0.62 -37.55
CA ASN A 377 -27.28 1.01 -38.97
C ASN A 377 -26.20 2.02 -39.41
N CYS A 378 -25.29 2.42 -38.52
CA CYS A 378 -24.23 3.37 -38.84
C CYS A 378 -22.99 2.66 -39.43
N SER A 379 -22.19 3.39 -40.23
CA SER A 379 -20.94 2.83 -40.76
C SER A 379 -19.90 2.63 -39.65
N SER A 380 -18.97 1.71 -39.85
CA SER A 380 -17.92 1.40 -38.87
C SER A 380 -17.01 2.60 -38.57
N LYS A 381 -16.79 3.47 -39.55
CA LYS A 381 -16.01 4.71 -39.39
C LYS A 381 -16.72 5.73 -38.51
N GLU A 382 -18.04 5.91 -38.69
CA GLU A 382 -18.83 6.81 -37.85
C GLU A 382 -18.94 6.27 -36.43
N ASN A 383 -19.16 4.97 -36.27
CA ASN A 383 -19.20 4.31 -34.97
C ASN A 383 -17.89 4.46 -34.20
N ARG A 384 -16.75 4.28 -34.89
CA ARG A 384 -15.42 4.54 -34.31
C ARG A 384 -15.30 5.99 -33.85
N ALA A 385 -15.68 6.96 -34.69
CA ALA A 385 -15.56 8.37 -34.35
C ALA A 385 -16.38 8.75 -33.11
N ARG A 386 -17.61 8.25 -33.00
CA ARG A 386 -18.49 8.46 -31.83
C ARG A 386 -17.94 7.80 -30.58
N LEU A 387 -17.53 6.54 -30.65
CA LEU A 387 -17.01 5.85 -29.46
C LEU A 387 -15.70 6.47 -28.97
N LYS A 388 -14.89 6.98 -29.88
CA LYS A 388 -13.63 7.64 -29.56
C LYS A 388 -13.81 8.91 -28.75
N THR A 389 -14.90 9.67 -28.87
CA THR A 389 -15.14 10.86 -28.02
C THR A 389 -15.34 10.45 -26.56
N LEU A 390 -16.13 9.41 -26.31
CA LEU A 390 -16.31 8.83 -24.97
C LEU A 390 -15.01 8.23 -24.41
N CYS A 391 -14.25 7.50 -25.23
CA CYS A 391 -12.95 6.95 -24.83
C CYS A 391 -11.93 8.05 -24.52
N THR A 392 -11.99 9.18 -25.24
CA THR A 392 -11.13 10.35 -24.97
C THR A 392 -11.49 10.99 -23.63
N LEU A 393 -12.79 11.17 -23.33
CA LEU A 393 -13.24 11.63 -22.01
C LEU A 393 -12.74 10.71 -20.89
N ALA A 394 -12.86 9.39 -21.08
CA ALA A 394 -12.44 8.39 -20.10
C ALA A 394 -10.94 8.48 -19.80
N VAL A 395 -10.10 8.42 -20.84
CA VAL A 395 -8.63 8.43 -20.68
C VAL A 395 -8.11 9.81 -20.25
N GLU A 396 -8.70 10.91 -20.70
CA GLU A 396 -8.36 12.26 -20.22
C GLU A 396 -8.69 12.38 -18.74
N GLY A 397 -9.85 11.87 -18.31
CA GLY A 397 -10.25 11.78 -16.92
C GLY A 397 -9.22 11.00 -16.09
N MET A 398 -8.78 9.84 -16.56
CA MET A 398 -7.77 9.04 -15.87
C MET A 398 -6.42 9.77 -15.73
N TRP A 399 -5.91 10.42 -16.79
CA TRP A 399 -4.66 11.21 -16.71
C TRP A 399 -4.77 12.45 -15.82
N LYS A 400 -5.97 13.04 -15.70
CA LYS A 400 -6.24 14.17 -14.79
C LYS A 400 -6.63 13.73 -13.38
N ARG A 401 -6.82 12.43 -13.14
CA ARG A 401 -7.43 11.87 -11.91
C ARG A 401 -8.83 12.41 -11.61
N VAL A 402 -9.65 12.54 -12.66
CA VAL A 402 -11.04 13.03 -12.64
C VAL A 402 -11.99 11.88 -13.00
N PHE A 403 -12.96 11.64 -12.11
CA PHE A 403 -14.02 10.63 -12.25
C PHE A 403 -15.44 11.24 -12.27
N VAL A 404 -15.54 12.55 -12.04
CA VAL A 404 -16.77 13.33 -12.07
C VAL A 404 -16.57 14.46 -13.06
N PHE A 405 -17.43 14.52 -14.08
CA PHE A 405 -17.29 15.40 -15.23
C PHE A 405 -18.44 16.42 -15.24
N ASN A 406 -18.13 17.68 -15.48
CA ASN A 406 -19.17 18.69 -15.70
C ASN A 406 -19.55 18.76 -17.19
N SER A 407 -20.59 19.51 -17.52
CA SER A 407 -21.02 19.71 -18.92
C SER A 407 -19.93 20.30 -19.82
N GLU A 408 -19.00 21.09 -19.25
CA GLU A 408 -17.88 21.66 -19.99
C GLU A 408 -16.84 20.61 -20.37
N ASP A 409 -16.56 19.64 -19.51
CA ASP A 409 -15.66 18.51 -19.78
C ASP A 409 -16.16 17.66 -20.96
N LEU A 410 -17.47 17.40 -21.01
CA LEU A 410 -18.10 16.67 -22.12
C LEU A 410 -18.00 17.47 -23.42
N ARG A 411 -18.26 18.78 -23.37
CA ARG A 411 -18.14 19.67 -24.53
C ARG A 411 -16.70 19.76 -25.03
N ARG A 412 -15.71 19.84 -24.15
CA ARG A 412 -14.27 19.85 -24.47
C ARG A 412 -13.86 18.57 -25.21
N ASN A 413 -14.43 17.43 -24.80
CA ASN A 413 -14.25 16.13 -25.46
C ASN A 413 -15.17 15.90 -26.67
N ARG A 414 -15.87 16.94 -27.13
CA ARG A 414 -16.74 16.94 -28.32
C ARG A 414 -17.95 16.01 -28.22
N ILE A 415 -18.45 15.76 -27.01
CA ILE A 415 -19.68 15.01 -26.78
C ILE A 415 -20.86 16.00 -26.78
N CYS A 416 -21.72 15.90 -27.79
CA CYS A 416 -22.90 16.79 -27.93
C CYS A 416 -24.08 16.33 -27.07
N GLU A 417 -25.06 17.19 -26.81
CA GLU A 417 -26.23 16.88 -25.95
C GLU A 417 -27.03 15.64 -26.41
N SER A 418 -27.14 15.41 -27.71
CA SER A 418 -27.77 14.19 -28.23
C SER A 418 -26.98 12.93 -27.88
N GLU A 419 -25.65 12.99 -27.93
CA GLU A 419 -24.79 11.88 -27.51
C GLU A 419 -24.84 11.67 -25.99
N GLN A 420 -24.89 12.75 -25.21
CA GLN A 420 -25.07 12.67 -23.75
C GLN A 420 -26.33 11.88 -23.39
N THR A 421 -27.45 12.22 -24.03
CA THR A 421 -28.72 11.53 -23.83
C THR A 421 -28.61 10.05 -24.17
N VAL A 422 -27.93 9.71 -25.27
CA VAL A 422 -27.70 8.31 -25.66
C VAL A 422 -26.83 7.58 -24.64
N TRP A 423 -25.72 8.18 -24.19
CA TRP A 423 -24.81 7.56 -23.22
C TRP A 423 -25.45 7.32 -21.85
N LEU A 424 -26.41 8.15 -21.45
CA LEU A 424 -27.27 7.93 -20.29
C LEU A 424 -28.25 6.76 -20.54
N GLN A 425 -28.91 6.73 -21.70
CA GLN A 425 -29.87 5.67 -22.05
C GLN A 425 -29.25 4.27 -22.11
N VAL A 426 -28.01 4.17 -22.61
CA VAL A 426 -27.29 2.88 -22.73
C VAL A 426 -26.46 2.54 -21.50
N ASN A 427 -26.58 3.31 -20.42
CA ASN A 427 -25.88 3.11 -19.14
C ASN A 427 -24.34 3.09 -19.27
N PHE A 428 -23.78 3.94 -20.15
CA PHE A 428 -22.34 4.20 -20.15
C PHE A 428 -22.00 5.34 -19.20
N LEU A 429 -22.85 6.37 -19.17
CA LEU A 429 -22.80 7.48 -18.22
C LEU A 429 -24.01 7.43 -17.28
N ASN A 430 -23.91 8.14 -16.17
CA ASN A 430 -24.99 8.46 -15.24
C ASN A 430 -24.83 9.90 -14.74
N THR A 431 -25.85 10.46 -14.10
CA THR A 431 -25.84 11.83 -13.54
C THR A 431 -25.83 11.80 -12.01
N ARG A 432 -25.09 12.71 -11.38
CA ARG A 432 -25.14 13.01 -9.94
C ARG A 432 -25.30 14.52 -9.76
N GLY A 433 -26.53 14.96 -9.54
CA GLY A 433 -26.87 16.39 -9.65
C GLY A 433 -26.59 16.89 -11.06
N ASP A 434 -25.87 18.01 -11.19
CA ASP A 434 -25.51 18.62 -12.48
C ASP A 434 -24.23 18.04 -13.11
N CYS A 435 -23.66 16.99 -12.52
CA CYS A 435 -22.43 16.35 -12.99
C CYS A 435 -22.71 14.97 -13.61
N PHE A 436 -21.81 14.55 -14.48
CA PHE A 436 -21.79 13.24 -15.15
C PHE A 436 -20.72 12.34 -14.51
N VAL A 437 -21.01 11.06 -14.38
CA VAL A 437 -20.08 10.02 -13.97
C VAL A 437 -20.20 8.85 -14.93
N PHE A 438 -19.16 8.03 -15.07
CA PHE A 438 -19.37 6.73 -15.70
C PHE A 438 -20.30 5.89 -14.84
N TYR A 439 -21.17 5.11 -15.48
CA TYR A 439 -22.19 4.34 -14.77
C TYR A 439 -21.57 3.42 -13.71
N ASN A 440 -20.38 2.89 -13.98
CA ASN A 440 -19.47 2.31 -13.00
C ASN A 440 -18.04 2.76 -13.35
N PRO A 441 -17.16 3.07 -12.37
CA PRO A 441 -15.77 3.42 -12.64
C PRO A 441 -15.00 2.41 -13.51
N ALA A 442 -15.34 1.13 -13.45
CA ALA A 442 -14.73 0.12 -14.31
C ALA A 442 -15.02 0.31 -15.80
N LEU A 443 -16.15 0.92 -16.16
CA LEU A 443 -16.41 1.34 -17.54
C LEU A 443 -15.45 2.46 -17.97
N GLN A 444 -15.13 3.40 -17.08
CA GLN A 444 -14.13 4.44 -17.37
C GLN A 444 -12.76 3.81 -17.65
N TRP A 445 -12.33 2.85 -16.84
CA TRP A 445 -11.07 2.12 -17.05
C TRP A 445 -11.05 1.36 -18.37
N TYR A 446 -12.14 0.66 -18.70
CA TYR A 446 -12.27 -0.07 -19.97
C TYR A 446 -12.22 0.87 -21.18
N PHE A 447 -12.99 1.96 -21.17
CA PHE A 447 -12.98 2.94 -22.26
C PHE A 447 -11.64 3.68 -22.37
N ALA A 448 -10.95 3.90 -21.24
CA ALA A 448 -9.61 4.46 -21.24
C ALA A 448 -8.58 3.51 -21.89
N ALA A 449 -8.69 2.20 -21.66
CA ALA A 449 -7.86 1.20 -22.35
C ALA A 449 -8.19 1.14 -23.85
N LEU A 450 -9.48 1.11 -24.19
CA LEU A 450 -9.96 1.01 -25.57
C LEU A 450 -9.52 2.21 -26.44
N PHE A 451 -9.36 3.39 -25.84
CA PHE A 451 -8.81 4.58 -26.52
C PHE A 451 -7.56 4.27 -27.34
N TYR A 452 -6.59 3.55 -26.78
CA TYR A 452 -5.31 3.25 -27.44
C TYR A 452 -5.45 2.37 -28.68
N PHE A 453 -6.55 1.60 -28.79
CA PHE A 453 -6.84 0.73 -29.92
C PHE A 453 -7.74 1.40 -30.99
N LEU A 454 -8.41 2.50 -30.64
CA LEU A 454 -9.23 3.28 -31.59
C LEU A 454 -8.44 4.38 -32.30
N ARG A 455 -7.18 4.63 -31.93
CA ARG A 455 -6.31 5.62 -32.57
C ARG A 455 -5.91 5.22 -33.98
N GLU A 456 -5.77 6.22 -34.84
CA GLU A 456 -5.25 6.14 -36.19
C GLU A 456 -3.92 6.89 -36.28
N ASP A 457 -3.02 6.50 -37.19
CA ASP A 457 -1.70 7.15 -37.37
C ASP A 457 -1.79 8.66 -37.69
N LYS A 458 -2.93 9.10 -38.21
CA LYS A 458 -3.21 10.51 -38.55
C LYS A 458 -3.66 11.34 -37.34
N ASP A 459 -3.95 10.71 -36.21
CA ASP A 459 -4.36 11.41 -34.99
C ASP A 459 -3.19 12.17 -34.37
N LYS A 460 -3.35 13.50 -34.25
CA LYS A 460 -2.39 14.32 -33.53
C LYS A 460 -2.30 13.88 -32.06
N PRO A 461 -1.10 13.90 -31.45
CA PRO A 461 -0.95 13.63 -30.02
C PRO A 461 -1.79 14.62 -29.21
N HIS A 462 -2.48 14.11 -28.19
CA HIS A 462 -3.26 14.93 -27.27
C HIS A 462 -2.32 15.58 -26.24
N PRO A 463 -2.51 16.85 -25.85
CA PRO A 463 -1.59 17.53 -24.94
C PRO A 463 -1.51 16.92 -23.54
N ILE A 464 -2.57 16.22 -23.11
CA ILE A 464 -2.70 15.68 -21.75
C ILE A 464 -2.60 14.15 -21.70
N ILE A 465 -3.01 13.46 -22.77
CA ILE A 465 -3.10 11.99 -22.76
C ILE A 465 -1.74 11.44 -23.18
N GLY A 466 -1.08 10.73 -22.27
CA GLY A 466 0.21 10.10 -22.53
C GLY A 466 0.15 9.00 -23.59
N SER A 467 1.32 8.60 -24.08
CA SER A 467 1.44 7.47 -25.01
C SER A 467 1.22 6.12 -24.31
N LEU A 468 0.95 5.04 -25.05
CA LEU A 468 0.80 3.70 -24.45
C LEU A 468 2.05 3.26 -23.65
N PRO A 469 3.30 3.44 -24.14
CA PRO A 469 4.49 3.18 -23.31
C PRO A 469 4.52 3.99 -22.02
N GLN A 470 4.04 5.24 -22.06
CA GLN A 470 3.97 6.08 -20.86
C GLN A 470 2.95 5.52 -19.87
N LEU A 471 1.75 5.14 -20.34
CA LEU A 471 0.75 4.45 -19.51
C LEU A 471 1.30 3.18 -18.86
N LEU A 472 1.96 2.31 -19.64
CA LEU A 472 2.55 1.07 -19.12
C LEU A 472 3.63 1.36 -18.07
N LYS A 473 4.44 2.42 -18.25
CA LYS A 473 5.41 2.86 -17.24
C LYS A 473 4.72 3.37 -15.96
N GLU A 474 3.64 4.14 -16.06
CA GLU A 474 2.87 4.57 -14.89
C GLU A 474 2.30 3.38 -14.10
N ILE A 475 1.75 2.38 -14.80
CA ILE A 475 1.17 1.17 -14.19
C ILE A 475 2.24 0.31 -13.49
N TYR A 476 3.29 -0.03 -14.22
CA TYR A 476 4.20 -1.12 -13.85
C TYR A 476 5.48 -0.65 -13.17
N ALA A 477 5.92 0.61 -13.38
CA ALA A 477 7.14 1.15 -12.78
C ALA A 477 6.88 2.22 -11.71
N CYS A 478 5.83 3.03 -11.85
CA CYS A 478 5.55 4.14 -10.92
C CYS A 478 4.59 3.76 -9.78
N GLY A 479 4.05 2.55 -9.78
CA GLY A 479 3.25 2.04 -8.65
C GLY A 479 1.81 2.56 -8.59
N GLU A 480 1.35 3.34 -9.58
CA GLU A 480 0.04 4.00 -9.59
C GLU A 480 -1.14 3.02 -9.63
N THR A 481 -1.79 2.78 -8.48
CA THR A 481 -2.88 1.79 -8.31
C THR A 481 -4.10 2.10 -9.17
N GLN A 482 -4.37 3.38 -9.46
CA GLN A 482 -5.52 3.82 -10.25
C GLN A 482 -5.54 3.25 -11.68
N TRP A 483 -4.37 2.91 -12.24
CA TRP A 483 -4.27 2.39 -13.60
C TRP A 483 -4.33 0.87 -13.68
N SER A 484 -4.35 0.16 -12.55
CA SER A 484 -4.22 -1.32 -12.52
C SER A 484 -5.25 -2.02 -13.42
N MET A 485 -6.53 -1.67 -13.28
CA MET A 485 -7.60 -2.22 -14.11
C MET A 485 -7.48 -1.80 -15.59
N THR A 486 -7.01 -0.58 -15.87
CA THR A 486 -6.77 -0.14 -17.26
C THR A 486 -5.66 -0.98 -17.89
N GLY A 487 -4.62 -1.34 -17.14
CA GLY A 487 -3.57 -2.26 -17.57
C GLY A 487 -4.10 -3.64 -17.93
N ILE A 488 -4.97 -4.21 -17.09
CA ILE A 488 -5.64 -5.50 -17.36
C ILE A 488 -6.43 -5.42 -18.67
N PHE A 489 -7.27 -4.40 -18.84
CA PHE A 489 -8.05 -4.21 -20.07
C PHE A 489 -7.16 -4.00 -21.31
N VAL A 490 -6.00 -3.36 -21.20
CA VAL A 490 -5.06 -3.23 -22.33
C VAL A 490 -4.58 -4.60 -22.81
N PHE A 491 -4.24 -5.52 -21.89
CA PHE A 491 -3.83 -6.87 -22.24
C PHE A 491 -4.98 -7.66 -22.87
N GLY A 492 -6.18 -7.62 -22.29
CA GLY A 492 -7.35 -8.29 -22.84
C GLY A 492 -7.77 -7.76 -24.21
N ILE A 493 -7.74 -6.44 -24.44
CA ILE A 493 -8.13 -5.85 -25.74
C ILE A 493 -7.08 -6.18 -26.81
N ALA A 494 -5.82 -6.38 -26.41
CA ALA A 494 -4.76 -6.82 -27.31
C ALA A 494 -4.95 -8.27 -27.80
N THR A 495 -5.89 -9.05 -27.26
CA THR A 495 -6.17 -10.42 -27.72
C THR A 495 -6.72 -10.47 -29.15
N GLU A 496 -6.47 -11.56 -29.87
CA GLU A 496 -7.05 -11.74 -31.21
C GLU A 496 -8.57 -11.91 -31.13
N ILE A 497 -9.07 -12.48 -30.03
CA ILE A 497 -10.50 -12.66 -29.75
C ILE A 497 -11.21 -11.31 -29.65
N VAL A 498 -10.74 -10.40 -28.79
CA VAL A 498 -11.37 -9.09 -28.61
C VAL A 498 -11.22 -8.23 -29.86
N ALA A 499 -10.07 -8.27 -30.53
CA ALA A 499 -9.88 -7.58 -31.80
C ALA A 499 -10.87 -8.06 -32.87
N ALA A 500 -11.13 -9.38 -32.96
CA ALA A 500 -12.12 -9.94 -33.88
C ALA A 500 -13.56 -9.53 -33.54
N MET A 501 -13.90 -9.35 -32.27
CA MET A 501 -15.21 -8.86 -31.82
C MET A 501 -15.44 -7.39 -32.19
N LEU A 502 -14.42 -6.55 -32.06
CA LEU A 502 -14.50 -5.10 -32.29
C LEU A 502 -14.41 -4.72 -33.78
N LYS A 503 -13.66 -5.50 -34.57
CA LYS A 503 -13.34 -5.18 -35.97
C LYS A 503 -14.57 -4.96 -36.88
N PRO A 504 -15.64 -5.77 -36.83
CA PRO A 504 -16.81 -5.57 -37.69
C PRO A 504 -17.55 -4.25 -37.39
N HIS A 505 -17.49 -3.76 -36.15
CA HIS A 505 -18.26 -2.60 -35.69
C HIS A 505 -17.51 -1.29 -35.82
N PHE A 506 -16.18 -1.34 -35.69
CA PHE A 506 -15.35 -0.14 -35.66
C PHE A 506 -14.30 -0.09 -36.77
N GLY A 507 -14.08 -1.17 -37.54
CA GLY A 507 -13.04 -1.24 -38.57
C GLY A 507 -11.70 -1.76 -38.04
N PHE A 508 -10.57 -1.19 -38.48
CA PHE A 508 -9.23 -1.69 -38.15
C PHE A 508 -8.82 -1.56 -36.66
N ILE A 509 -8.56 -2.66 -35.96
CA ILE A 509 -8.08 -2.68 -34.57
C ILE A 509 -6.61 -3.13 -34.57
N PRO A 510 -5.64 -2.29 -34.16
CA PRO A 510 -4.20 -2.54 -34.27
C PRO A 510 -3.65 -3.43 -33.13
N SER A 511 -4.27 -4.59 -32.89
CA SER A 511 -3.91 -5.44 -31.73
C SER A 511 -2.47 -5.96 -31.82
N LYS A 512 -2.01 -6.36 -33.02
CA LYS A 512 -0.64 -6.87 -33.23
C LYS A 512 0.41 -5.79 -33.01
N GLU A 513 0.17 -4.58 -33.52
CA GLU A 513 1.05 -3.44 -33.34
C GLU A 513 1.13 -3.05 -31.85
N VAL A 514 -0.01 -3.04 -31.16
CA VAL A 514 -0.06 -2.77 -29.71
C VAL A 514 0.71 -3.82 -28.91
N ARG A 515 0.60 -5.12 -29.22
CA ARG A 515 1.43 -6.16 -28.57
C ARG A 515 2.93 -5.92 -28.75
N GLN A 516 3.36 -5.49 -29.93
CA GLN A 516 4.77 -5.15 -30.17
C GLN A 516 5.20 -3.95 -29.33
N VAL A 517 4.33 -2.95 -29.14
CA VAL A 517 4.58 -1.82 -28.24
C VAL A 517 4.68 -2.29 -26.78
N ILE A 518 3.80 -3.19 -26.33
CA ILE A 518 3.84 -3.81 -25.01
C ILE A 518 5.19 -4.53 -24.80
N LEU A 519 5.58 -5.42 -25.71
CA LEU A 519 6.86 -6.15 -25.63
C LEU A 519 8.08 -5.23 -25.61
N LYS A 520 8.08 -4.18 -26.45
CA LYS A 520 9.17 -3.18 -26.46
C LYS A 520 9.24 -2.41 -25.14
N CYS A 521 8.09 -2.06 -24.56
CA CYS A 521 8.03 -1.38 -23.27
C CYS A 521 8.56 -2.27 -22.15
N PHE A 522 8.11 -3.51 -22.05
CA PHE A 522 8.57 -4.44 -21.01
C PHE A 522 10.04 -4.82 -21.17
N ARG A 523 10.59 -4.84 -22.39
CA ARG A 523 12.04 -5.02 -22.61
C ARG A 523 12.87 -3.86 -22.06
N SER A 524 12.37 -2.63 -22.18
CA SER A 524 13.01 -1.45 -21.58
C SER A 524 12.91 -1.49 -20.05
N LEU A 525 11.74 -1.88 -19.51
CA LEU A 525 11.55 -2.06 -18.06
C LEU A 525 12.46 -3.15 -17.47
N SER A 526 12.64 -4.28 -18.17
CA SER A 526 13.50 -5.36 -17.68
C SER A 526 15.00 -5.05 -17.73
N GLN A 527 15.41 -4.05 -18.52
CA GLN A 527 16.79 -3.58 -18.62
C GLN A 527 17.15 -2.50 -17.59
N GLY A 528 16.20 -2.10 -16.73
CA GLY A 528 16.45 -1.13 -15.66
C GLY A 528 16.40 0.34 -16.09
N ASP A 529 15.79 0.66 -17.24
CA ASP A 529 15.59 2.04 -17.73
C ASP A 529 14.72 2.91 -16.79
N CYS A 530 14.14 2.32 -15.75
CA CYS A 530 13.31 3.01 -14.75
C CYS A 530 13.80 2.69 -13.34
N SER A 531 13.87 3.71 -12.49
CA SER A 531 14.29 3.61 -11.08
C SER A 531 13.30 2.89 -10.17
N GLY A 532 12.12 2.52 -10.67
CA GLY A 532 11.05 1.84 -9.93
C GLY A 532 11.12 0.33 -10.06
N LYS A 533 10.93 -0.40 -8.94
CA LYS A 533 10.77 -1.86 -8.95
C LYS A 533 9.46 -2.23 -9.64
N LEU A 534 9.53 -3.10 -10.64
CA LEU A 534 8.35 -3.63 -11.33
C LEU A 534 7.49 -4.42 -10.36
N SER A 535 6.17 -4.23 -10.38
CA SER A 535 5.20 -5.08 -9.63
C SER A 535 4.80 -6.28 -10.48
N PRO A 536 5.28 -7.52 -10.18
CA PRO A 536 4.94 -8.68 -11.00
C PRO A 536 3.49 -9.12 -10.84
N GLN A 537 2.86 -8.85 -9.69
CA GLN A 537 1.44 -9.18 -9.45
C GLN A 537 0.54 -8.52 -10.51
N ARG A 538 0.70 -7.22 -10.74
CA ARG A 538 -0.08 -6.49 -11.76
C ARG A 538 0.18 -6.99 -13.18
N LEU A 539 1.41 -7.46 -13.43
CA LEU A 539 1.75 -8.07 -14.71
C LEU A 539 0.97 -9.39 -14.86
N PHE A 540 0.96 -10.23 -13.83
CA PHE A 540 0.22 -11.49 -13.83
C PHE A 540 -1.29 -11.28 -14.01
N ASP A 541 -1.88 -10.25 -13.39
CA ASP A 541 -3.29 -9.90 -13.60
C ASP A 541 -3.58 -9.53 -15.06
N GLY A 542 -2.70 -8.77 -15.70
CA GLY A 542 -2.81 -8.44 -17.12
C GLY A 542 -2.66 -9.67 -18.02
N LEU A 543 -1.70 -10.55 -17.71
CA LEU A 543 -1.51 -11.80 -18.45
C LEU A 543 -2.72 -12.74 -18.30
N LEU A 544 -3.35 -12.78 -17.11
CA LEU A 544 -4.53 -13.59 -16.82
C LEU A 544 -5.72 -13.23 -17.69
N ASP A 545 -5.89 -11.94 -17.98
CA ASP A 545 -6.96 -11.46 -18.85
C ASP A 545 -6.62 -11.61 -20.35
N SER A 546 -5.36 -11.90 -20.70
CA SER A 546 -4.96 -12.19 -22.08
C SER A 546 -5.27 -13.64 -22.51
N GLN A 547 -5.07 -14.63 -21.63
CA GLN A 547 -5.27 -16.07 -21.88
C GLN A 547 -4.65 -16.59 -23.20
N GLU A 548 -3.52 -16.00 -23.64
CA GLU A 548 -2.82 -16.37 -24.86
C GLU A 548 -1.37 -16.78 -24.53
N GLU A 549 -1.18 -18.06 -24.24
CA GLU A 549 0.09 -18.64 -23.77
C GLU A 549 1.34 -18.19 -24.55
N PRO A 550 1.36 -18.14 -25.90
CA PRO A 550 2.55 -17.68 -26.64
C PRO A 550 2.92 -16.22 -26.39
N PHE A 551 1.93 -15.36 -26.13
CA PHE A 551 2.16 -13.96 -25.79
C PHE A 551 2.61 -13.82 -24.34
N GLU A 552 2.01 -14.57 -23.43
CA GLU A 552 2.39 -14.60 -22.01
C GLU A 552 3.85 -15.02 -21.82
N THR A 553 4.27 -16.13 -22.44
CA THR A 553 5.67 -16.60 -22.37
C THR A 553 6.63 -15.57 -22.96
N GLN A 554 6.27 -14.90 -24.07
CA GLN A 554 7.11 -13.84 -24.66
C GLN A 554 7.33 -12.67 -23.72
N VAL A 555 6.32 -12.29 -22.93
CA VAL A 555 6.44 -11.20 -21.94
C VAL A 555 7.26 -11.66 -20.74
N LEU A 556 6.99 -12.85 -20.20
CA LEU A 556 7.70 -13.41 -19.05
C LEU A 556 9.20 -13.63 -19.31
N ASP A 557 9.56 -14.09 -20.52
CA ASP A 557 10.95 -14.32 -20.92
C ASP A 557 11.75 -13.04 -21.19
N LEU A 558 11.16 -11.86 -20.99
CA LEU A 558 11.90 -10.58 -20.96
C LEU A 558 12.63 -10.37 -19.64
N PHE A 559 12.27 -11.11 -18.58
CA PHE A 559 12.78 -10.93 -17.22
C PHE A 559 13.70 -12.08 -16.81
N GLU A 560 14.93 -11.73 -16.41
CA GLU A 560 15.85 -12.68 -15.77
C GLU A 560 15.77 -12.63 -14.24
N GLU A 561 15.15 -11.59 -13.68
CA GLU A 561 15.02 -11.32 -12.24
C GLU A 561 13.59 -10.84 -11.93
N MET A 562 12.98 -11.42 -10.91
CA MET A 562 11.65 -11.01 -10.42
C MET A 562 11.63 -10.94 -8.89
N THR A 563 10.91 -9.94 -8.37
CA THR A 563 10.66 -9.75 -6.94
C THR A 563 9.16 -9.76 -6.69
N ILE A 564 8.66 -10.82 -6.06
CA ILE A 564 7.23 -11.10 -5.90
C ILE A 564 6.88 -11.04 -4.41
N ASP A 565 5.91 -10.18 -4.08
CA ASP A 565 5.23 -10.18 -2.79
C ASP A 565 4.02 -11.11 -2.92
N ILE A 566 3.71 -11.86 -1.88
CA ILE A 566 2.54 -12.72 -1.83
C ILE A 566 1.84 -12.45 -0.50
N SER A 567 0.63 -11.92 -0.60
CA SER A 567 -0.23 -11.53 0.51
C SER A 567 -1.48 -12.40 0.64
N SER A 568 -1.84 -13.14 -0.42
CA SER A 568 -3.01 -14.04 -0.45
C SER A 568 -2.71 -15.38 -1.13
N THR A 569 -3.59 -16.36 -0.91
CA THR A 569 -3.54 -17.68 -1.58
C THR A 569 -3.79 -17.59 -3.09
N ASP A 570 -4.57 -16.59 -3.53
CA ASP A 570 -4.86 -16.36 -4.94
C ASP A 570 -3.63 -15.83 -5.66
N GLU A 571 -2.91 -14.88 -5.04
CA GLU A 571 -1.62 -14.39 -5.54
C GLU A 571 -0.58 -15.50 -5.62
N LEU A 572 -0.53 -16.40 -4.62
CA LEU A 572 0.36 -17.57 -4.64
C LEU A 572 0.05 -18.49 -5.82
N SER A 573 -1.22 -18.79 -6.03
CA SER A 573 -1.69 -19.65 -7.12
C SER A 573 -1.36 -19.05 -8.49
N LEU A 574 -1.57 -17.74 -8.64
CA LEU A 574 -1.27 -17.01 -9.87
C LEU A 574 0.24 -16.95 -10.14
N ALA A 575 1.03 -16.66 -9.11
CA ALA A 575 2.49 -16.65 -9.20
C ALA A 575 3.03 -18.02 -9.60
N LYS A 576 2.51 -19.12 -9.03
CA LYS A 576 2.86 -20.51 -9.42
C LYS A 576 2.69 -20.72 -10.93
N ILE A 577 1.53 -20.36 -11.48
CA ILE A 577 1.22 -20.55 -12.91
C ILE A 577 2.22 -19.80 -13.81
N TYR A 578 2.49 -18.52 -13.54
CA TYR A 578 3.33 -17.72 -14.43
C TYR A 578 4.83 -17.92 -14.23
N LEU A 579 5.28 -18.25 -13.02
CA LEU A 579 6.67 -18.64 -12.79
C LEU A 579 7.00 -19.93 -13.54
N LEU A 580 6.06 -20.89 -13.63
CA LEU A 580 6.22 -22.13 -14.41
C LEU A 580 6.35 -21.89 -15.91
N LYS A 581 5.73 -20.81 -16.42
CA LYS A 581 5.77 -20.43 -17.85
C LYS A 581 7.06 -19.72 -18.24
N SER A 582 7.83 -19.19 -17.29
CA SER A 582 9.09 -18.49 -17.57
C SER A 582 10.24 -19.48 -17.77
N GLN A 583 10.98 -19.33 -18.87
CA GLN A 583 12.15 -20.16 -19.19
C GLN A 583 13.48 -19.44 -18.94
N LYS A 584 13.46 -18.12 -18.80
CA LYS A 584 14.68 -17.29 -18.64
C LYS A 584 14.90 -16.72 -17.25
N LEU A 585 13.98 -16.96 -16.31
CA LEU A 585 14.13 -16.51 -14.93
C LEU A 585 15.36 -17.17 -14.27
N LYS A 586 16.30 -16.34 -13.82
CA LYS A 586 17.54 -16.76 -13.13
C LYS A 586 17.56 -16.34 -11.68
N LYS A 587 16.85 -15.28 -11.30
CA LYS A 587 16.82 -14.78 -9.93
C LYS A 587 15.38 -14.56 -9.50
N LEU A 588 15.04 -15.10 -8.35
CA LEU A 588 13.70 -15.00 -7.78
C LEU A 588 13.81 -14.55 -6.33
N HIS A 589 13.19 -13.41 -6.04
CA HIS A 589 13.01 -12.89 -4.69
C HIS A 589 11.54 -13.02 -4.32
N LEU A 590 11.25 -13.76 -3.26
CA LEU A 590 9.90 -14.03 -2.77
C LEU A 590 9.77 -13.48 -1.37
N HIS A 591 8.72 -12.70 -1.16
CA HIS A 591 8.23 -12.35 0.17
C HIS A 591 6.84 -12.95 0.32
N ILE A 592 6.62 -13.69 1.41
CA ILE A 592 5.35 -14.36 1.66
C ILE A 592 4.84 -13.95 3.03
N GLN A 593 3.73 -13.21 3.05
CA GLN A 593 3.17 -12.69 4.28
C GLN A 593 2.74 -13.82 5.23
N HIS A 594 2.94 -13.57 6.53
CA HIS A 594 2.84 -14.53 7.63
C HIS A 594 1.55 -15.37 7.69
N ARG A 595 0.46 -14.96 7.02
CA ARG A 595 -0.86 -15.58 7.11
C ARG A 595 -1.14 -16.65 6.04
N ILE A 596 -0.27 -16.82 5.05
CA ILE A 596 -0.58 -17.70 3.90
C ILE A 596 -0.38 -19.18 4.23
N PHE A 597 0.71 -19.54 4.92
CA PHE A 597 1.01 -20.93 5.25
C PHE A 597 0.58 -21.33 6.67
N SER A 598 -0.12 -20.46 7.40
CA SER A 598 -0.32 -20.66 8.83
C SER A 598 -1.37 -21.70 9.21
N GLU A 599 -2.26 -22.19 8.33
CA GLU A 599 -3.22 -23.24 8.73
C GLU A 599 -4.05 -23.94 7.62
N ILE A 600 -3.61 -23.98 6.36
CA ILE A 600 -4.40 -24.65 5.29
C ILE A 600 -3.51 -25.53 4.41
N TYR A 601 -3.13 -26.70 4.91
CA TYR A 601 -2.89 -27.86 4.05
C TYR A 601 -3.06 -29.14 4.87
N ASN A 602 -4.14 -29.88 4.62
CA ASN A 602 -4.35 -31.21 5.17
C ASN A 602 -4.15 -32.20 4.02
N PRO A 603 -3.00 -32.88 3.90
CA PRO A 603 -2.70 -33.73 2.74
C PRO A 603 -3.51 -35.03 2.70
N GLU A 604 -4.42 -35.25 3.65
CA GLU A 604 -5.17 -36.51 3.77
C GLU A 604 -6.37 -36.63 2.80
N GLU A 605 -6.69 -35.61 2.00
CA GLU A 605 -7.84 -35.62 1.08
C GLU A 605 -7.50 -35.45 -0.43
N GLY A 606 -6.22 -35.47 -0.82
CA GLY A 606 -5.78 -35.26 -2.22
C GLY A 606 -5.27 -36.52 -2.92
N ASP A 607 -5.58 -36.65 -4.22
CA ASP A 607 -5.12 -37.74 -5.08
C ASP A 607 -3.58 -37.72 -5.23
N LEU A 608 -2.91 -38.84 -4.95
CA LEU A 608 -1.44 -38.95 -4.89
C LEU A 608 -0.76 -38.63 -6.25
N GLU A 609 -1.50 -38.80 -7.35
CA GLU A 609 -1.05 -38.50 -8.70
C GLU A 609 -0.98 -36.99 -8.99
N GLU A 610 -1.95 -36.21 -8.51
CA GLU A 610 -1.99 -34.75 -8.68
C GLU A 610 -0.83 -34.08 -7.93
N PHE A 611 -0.56 -34.52 -6.70
CA PHE A 611 0.59 -34.06 -5.90
C PHE A 611 1.95 -34.35 -6.57
N THR A 612 2.09 -35.51 -7.21
CA THR A 612 3.35 -35.89 -7.90
C THR A 612 3.59 -35.05 -9.15
N GLN A 613 2.52 -34.68 -9.86
CA GLN A 613 2.59 -33.80 -11.03
C GLN A 613 2.95 -32.37 -10.62
N GLU A 614 2.29 -31.81 -9.61
CA GLU A 614 2.60 -30.48 -9.08
C GLU A 614 4.05 -30.35 -8.60
N LYS A 615 4.56 -31.39 -7.93
CA LYS A 615 5.96 -31.44 -7.50
C LYS A 615 6.93 -31.38 -8.67
N THR A 616 6.66 -32.11 -9.74
CA THR A 616 7.50 -32.12 -10.94
C THR A 616 7.51 -30.76 -11.64
N GLU A 617 6.40 -30.06 -11.62
CA GLU A 617 6.27 -28.70 -12.16
C GLU A 617 7.07 -27.69 -11.34
N LEU A 618 6.90 -27.65 -10.01
CA LEU A 618 7.65 -26.73 -9.14
C LEU A 618 9.17 -26.93 -9.24
N CYS A 619 9.64 -28.19 -9.40
CA CYS A 619 11.05 -28.48 -9.65
C CYS A 619 11.60 -27.73 -10.88
N ARG A 620 10.78 -27.49 -11.93
CA ARG A 620 11.22 -26.76 -13.14
C ARG A 620 11.56 -25.31 -12.85
N ILE A 621 10.83 -24.67 -11.93
CA ILE A 621 11.13 -23.30 -11.49
C ILE A 621 12.55 -23.26 -10.92
N PHE A 622 12.86 -24.15 -9.99
CA PHE A 622 14.15 -24.16 -9.28
C PHE A 622 15.34 -24.59 -10.14
N GLN A 623 15.12 -25.36 -11.23
CA GLN A 623 16.21 -25.82 -12.11
C GLN A 623 16.97 -24.66 -12.77
N ASN A 624 16.25 -23.62 -13.20
CA ASN A 624 16.84 -22.49 -13.93
C ASN A 624 17.38 -21.38 -13.01
N LEU A 625 16.98 -21.37 -11.74
CA LEU A 625 17.40 -20.34 -10.79
C LEU A 625 18.87 -20.46 -10.41
N GLN A 626 19.54 -19.32 -10.41
CA GLN A 626 20.88 -19.07 -9.87
C GLN A 626 20.81 -18.41 -8.49
N VAL A 627 19.77 -17.61 -8.24
CA VAL A 627 19.52 -16.96 -6.94
C VAL A 627 18.08 -17.22 -6.52
N LEU A 628 17.90 -17.70 -5.30
CA LEU A 628 16.62 -17.81 -4.61
C LEU A 628 16.72 -17.04 -3.30
N ASP A 629 15.85 -16.06 -3.13
CA ASP A 629 15.78 -15.25 -1.92
C ASP A 629 14.37 -15.34 -1.35
N LEU A 630 14.26 -15.84 -0.13
CA LEU A 630 13.04 -16.01 0.63
C LEU A 630 13.12 -15.04 1.80
N ASP A 631 12.31 -13.99 1.78
CA ASP A 631 12.32 -12.93 2.79
C ASP A 631 11.03 -12.94 3.62
N SER A 632 11.17 -12.84 4.94
CA SER A 632 10.09 -12.77 5.92
C SER A 632 9.02 -13.87 5.76
N CYS A 633 9.42 -15.03 5.23
CA CYS A 633 8.50 -16.13 4.96
C CYS A 633 8.25 -16.92 6.25
N ASN A 634 6.99 -17.21 6.57
CA ASN A 634 6.62 -18.09 7.67
C ASN A 634 6.21 -19.46 7.12
N PHE A 635 7.14 -20.41 7.04
CA PHE A 635 6.81 -21.76 6.58
C PHE A 635 6.39 -22.66 7.75
N SER A 636 5.37 -23.50 7.52
CA SER A 636 5.15 -24.69 8.35
C SER A 636 6.26 -25.71 8.12
N GLU A 637 6.43 -26.67 9.02
CA GLU A 637 7.37 -27.78 8.81
C GLU A 637 7.07 -28.54 7.51
N THR A 638 5.79 -28.71 7.17
CA THR A 638 5.35 -29.33 5.92
C THR A 638 5.77 -28.51 4.69
N ALA A 639 5.61 -27.19 4.71
CA ALA A 639 6.03 -26.33 3.61
C ALA A 639 7.57 -26.34 3.41
N ILE A 640 8.35 -26.43 4.50
CA ILE A 640 9.80 -26.61 4.43
C ILE A 640 10.14 -27.97 3.79
N GLN A 641 9.43 -29.04 4.17
CA GLN A 641 9.60 -30.36 3.55
C GLN A 641 9.24 -30.36 2.06
N ASP A 642 8.16 -29.68 1.67
CA ASP A 642 7.73 -29.55 0.28
C ASP A 642 8.75 -28.78 -0.55
N LEU A 643 9.28 -27.68 0.00
CA LEU A 643 10.38 -26.91 -0.61
C LEU A 643 11.63 -27.80 -0.77
N CYS A 644 12.02 -28.52 0.28
CA CYS A 644 13.14 -29.47 0.22
C CYS A 644 12.94 -30.54 -0.84
N SER A 645 11.70 -31.05 -0.95
CA SER A 645 11.34 -32.08 -1.91
C SER A 645 11.36 -31.56 -3.36
N SER A 646 11.00 -30.29 -3.56
CA SER A 646 11.01 -29.60 -4.87
C SER A 646 12.42 -29.18 -5.30
N MET A 647 13.32 -28.97 -4.35
CA MET A 647 14.74 -28.70 -4.58
C MET A 647 15.59 -29.98 -4.68
N SER A 648 14.99 -31.14 -4.42
CA SER A 648 15.65 -32.44 -4.56
C SER A 648 15.43 -32.98 -5.98
N PRO A 649 16.49 -33.35 -6.72
CA PRO A 649 16.32 -33.97 -8.04
C PRO A 649 15.48 -35.25 -7.93
N PRO A 650 14.52 -35.51 -8.84
CA PRO A 650 14.01 -36.85 -9.06
C PRO A 650 15.18 -37.80 -9.35
N LEU A 651 15.12 -39.06 -8.91
CA LEU A 651 16.20 -40.06 -9.02
C LEU A 651 16.78 -40.22 -10.45
N MET A 652 16.10 -39.73 -11.49
CA MET A 652 16.50 -39.80 -12.90
C MET A 652 17.10 -38.50 -13.47
N MET A 653 17.18 -37.41 -12.71
CA MET A 653 17.74 -36.12 -13.17
C MET A 653 19.19 -35.94 -12.70
N PRO A 654 20.13 -35.53 -13.57
CA PRO A 654 21.50 -35.28 -13.17
C PRO A 654 21.57 -34.06 -12.23
N LEU A 655 22.28 -34.18 -11.10
CA LEU A 655 22.45 -33.12 -10.09
C LEU A 655 22.97 -31.78 -10.69
N ASN A 656 23.75 -31.85 -11.79
CA ASN A 656 24.25 -30.68 -12.52
C ASN A 656 23.15 -29.86 -13.23
N ALA A 657 21.90 -30.35 -13.25
CA ALA A 657 20.77 -29.63 -13.84
C ALA A 657 20.36 -28.40 -13.00
N PHE A 658 20.59 -28.41 -11.68
CA PHE A 658 20.26 -27.29 -10.79
C PHE A 658 21.37 -26.25 -10.81
N LYS A 659 21.05 -25.01 -11.18
CA LYS A 659 22.04 -23.92 -11.34
C LYS A 659 22.15 -23.00 -10.11
N LEU A 660 21.50 -23.34 -9.00
CA LEU A 660 21.40 -22.47 -7.82
C LEU A 660 22.78 -22.23 -7.18
N GLN A 661 23.18 -20.97 -7.11
CA GLN A 661 24.47 -20.53 -6.57
C GLN A 661 24.34 -19.80 -5.23
N ARG A 662 23.24 -19.07 -5.05
CA ARG A 662 22.94 -18.34 -3.81
C ARG A 662 21.53 -18.68 -3.34
N MET A 663 21.42 -19.00 -2.06
CA MET A 663 20.15 -19.12 -1.36
C MET A 663 20.16 -18.17 -0.17
N SER A 664 19.09 -17.40 -0.03
CA SER A 664 18.85 -16.50 1.09
C SER A 664 17.50 -16.85 1.71
N CYS A 665 17.48 -17.02 3.02
CA CYS A 665 16.28 -17.22 3.83
C CYS A 665 16.36 -16.20 4.97
N SER A 666 15.95 -14.97 4.69
CA SER A 666 16.10 -13.85 5.61
C SER A 666 14.81 -13.62 6.41
N PHE A 667 14.95 -13.22 7.67
CA PHE A 667 13.83 -12.90 8.58
C PHE A 667 12.76 -14.00 8.68
N MET A 668 13.17 -15.26 8.57
CA MET A 668 12.25 -16.40 8.68
C MET A 668 11.75 -16.52 10.11
N THR A 669 10.44 -16.45 10.32
CA THR A 669 9.84 -16.61 11.66
C THR A 669 9.89 -18.04 12.16
N ASN A 670 9.92 -19.01 11.25
CA ASN A 670 10.10 -20.43 11.55
C ASN A 670 10.98 -21.08 10.48
N PHE A 671 12.18 -21.53 10.87
CA PHE A 671 13.10 -22.28 9.99
C PHE A 671 12.97 -23.81 10.17
N GLY A 672 12.01 -24.25 10.98
CA GLY A 672 11.83 -25.65 11.36
C GLY A 672 13.04 -26.21 12.11
N ASN A 673 13.15 -27.54 12.12
CA ASN A 673 14.24 -28.28 12.77
C ASN A 673 15.54 -28.36 11.94
N GLY A 674 15.70 -27.52 10.92
CA GLY A 674 16.86 -27.55 10.03
C GLY A 674 16.79 -28.62 8.92
N ALA A 675 15.60 -29.15 8.59
CA ALA A 675 15.37 -30.09 7.49
C ALA A 675 15.87 -29.60 6.11
N LEU A 676 16.08 -28.29 5.95
CA LEU A 676 16.65 -27.70 4.74
C LEU A 676 18.12 -28.13 4.51
N PHE A 677 18.93 -28.25 5.56
CA PHE A 677 20.39 -28.42 5.41
C PHE A 677 20.80 -29.70 4.66
N PRO A 678 20.20 -30.88 4.88
CA PRO A 678 20.48 -32.07 4.08
C PRO A 678 20.19 -31.89 2.59
N THR A 679 19.18 -31.10 2.23
CA THR A 679 18.84 -30.79 0.83
C THR A 679 19.93 -29.91 0.20
N LEU A 680 20.44 -28.93 0.95
CA LEU A 680 21.52 -28.04 0.48
C LEU A 680 22.81 -28.81 0.11
N LEU A 681 23.10 -29.94 0.78
CA LEU A 681 24.23 -30.83 0.44
C LEU A 681 24.17 -31.43 -0.96
N ARG A 682 22.96 -31.54 -1.53
CA ARG A 682 22.75 -32.10 -2.86
C ARG A 682 22.88 -31.05 -3.96
N LEU A 683 22.96 -29.77 -3.64
CA LEU A 683 23.04 -28.71 -4.65
C LEU A 683 24.52 -28.48 -5.05
N PRO A 684 24.95 -28.91 -6.25
CA PRO A 684 26.37 -28.91 -6.60
C PRO A 684 26.92 -27.51 -6.87
N HIS A 685 26.09 -26.49 -7.03
CA HIS A 685 26.54 -25.13 -7.36
C HIS A 685 26.35 -24.12 -6.23
N LEU A 686 25.77 -24.51 -5.09
CA LEU A 686 25.48 -23.60 -3.98
C LEU A 686 26.78 -23.14 -3.29
N LYS A 687 27.07 -21.84 -3.40
CA LYS A 687 28.26 -21.19 -2.83
C LYS A 687 27.93 -20.24 -1.69
N SER A 688 26.73 -19.68 -1.66
CA SER A 688 26.35 -18.61 -0.73
C SER A 688 25.05 -18.97 -0.04
N LEU A 689 25.09 -19.04 1.30
CA LEU A 689 23.94 -19.28 2.15
C LEU A 689 23.78 -18.10 3.12
N ASN A 690 22.65 -17.41 3.02
CA ASN A 690 22.31 -16.30 3.89
C ASN A 690 21.07 -16.64 4.73
N LEU A 691 21.17 -16.55 6.05
CA LEU A 691 20.07 -16.79 6.99
C LEU A 691 19.76 -15.54 7.83
N TYR A 692 20.20 -14.35 7.41
CA TYR A 692 20.12 -13.11 8.18
C TYR A 692 18.72 -12.87 8.80
N GLY A 693 18.65 -12.55 10.10
CA GLY A 693 17.39 -12.25 10.78
C GLY A 693 16.54 -13.48 11.11
N THR A 694 17.01 -14.70 10.81
CA THR A 694 16.32 -15.95 11.14
C THR A 694 16.78 -16.47 12.49
N ASN A 695 15.85 -16.71 13.42
CA ASN A 695 16.20 -17.27 14.72
C ASN A 695 16.67 -18.73 14.60
N LEU A 696 17.91 -19.02 14.99
CA LEU A 696 18.50 -20.36 14.92
C LEU A 696 18.72 -20.90 16.34
N SER A 697 17.98 -21.95 16.69
CA SER A 697 18.21 -22.68 17.95
C SER A 697 19.56 -23.41 17.93
N SER A 698 20.06 -23.80 19.11
CA SER A 698 21.31 -24.58 19.26
C SER A 698 21.33 -25.82 18.38
N ASP A 699 20.23 -26.57 18.33
CA ASP A 699 20.13 -27.82 17.58
C ASP A 699 20.20 -27.57 16.06
N VAL A 700 19.61 -26.47 15.60
CA VAL A 700 19.66 -26.05 14.19
C VAL A 700 21.08 -25.62 13.81
N VAL A 701 21.79 -24.91 14.69
CA VAL A 701 23.20 -24.54 14.50
C VAL A 701 24.09 -25.79 14.46
N GLU A 702 23.87 -26.77 15.33
CA GLU A 702 24.59 -28.04 15.32
C GLU A 702 24.35 -28.83 14.03
N ASN A 703 23.10 -28.93 13.59
CA ASN A 703 22.72 -29.57 12.33
C ASN A 703 23.42 -28.89 11.13
N MET A 704 23.37 -27.56 11.05
CA MET A 704 24.08 -26.78 10.03
C MET A 704 25.59 -27.07 10.06
N CYS A 705 26.20 -27.03 11.24
CA CYS A 705 27.62 -27.26 11.45
C CYS A 705 28.05 -28.68 11.05
N SER A 706 27.21 -29.69 11.32
CA SER A 706 27.44 -31.07 10.88
C SER A 706 27.47 -31.18 9.35
N VAL A 707 26.60 -30.43 8.68
CA VAL A 707 26.48 -30.36 7.22
C VAL A 707 27.65 -29.62 6.58
N LEU A 708 28.10 -28.51 7.17
CA LEU A 708 29.25 -27.74 6.69
C LEU A 708 30.57 -28.54 6.71
N LYS A 709 30.70 -29.50 7.64
CA LYS A 709 31.87 -30.41 7.72
C LYS A 709 31.92 -31.43 6.58
N CYS A 710 30.83 -31.62 5.83
CA CYS A 710 30.78 -32.61 4.77
C CYS A 710 31.65 -32.18 3.56
N PRO A 711 32.52 -33.04 3.02
CA PRO A 711 33.39 -32.69 1.88
C PRO A 711 32.63 -32.27 0.61
N THR A 712 31.38 -32.74 0.46
CA THR A 712 30.51 -32.39 -0.66
C THR A 712 29.94 -30.98 -0.55
N CYS A 713 29.96 -30.38 0.65
CA CYS A 713 29.56 -28.99 0.84
C CYS A 713 30.49 -28.05 0.06
N ARG A 714 29.88 -27.08 -0.63
CA ARG A 714 30.57 -26.09 -1.48
C ARG A 714 30.29 -24.65 -1.05
N VAL A 715 29.63 -24.47 0.09
CA VAL A 715 29.34 -23.15 0.65
C VAL A 715 30.67 -22.46 1.02
N GLU A 716 30.90 -21.32 0.40
CA GLU A 716 32.05 -20.42 0.56
C GLU A 716 31.64 -19.17 1.37
N GLU A 717 30.37 -18.75 1.30
CA GLU A 717 29.82 -17.62 2.05
C GLU A 717 28.69 -18.10 2.99
N LEU A 718 28.85 -17.85 4.29
CA LEU A 718 27.88 -18.17 5.32
C LEU A 718 27.54 -16.92 6.12
N LEU A 719 26.30 -16.44 5.98
CA LEU A 719 25.86 -15.17 6.55
C LEU A 719 24.75 -15.44 7.57
N LEU A 720 25.06 -15.21 8.85
CA LEU A 720 24.23 -15.55 10.01
C LEU A 720 24.00 -14.30 10.87
N GLY A 721 23.78 -13.14 10.25
CA GLY A 721 23.55 -11.91 10.99
C GLY A 721 22.20 -11.90 11.72
N ASN A 722 22.11 -11.36 12.93
CA ASN A 722 20.88 -11.27 13.71
C ASN A 722 20.11 -12.62 13.79
N CYS A 723 20.80 -13.71 14.14
CA CYS A 723 20.27 -15.08 14.15
C CYS A 723 20.18 -15.69 15.56
N ASP A 724 20.26 -14.86 16.61
CA ASP A 724 20.33 -15.28 18.02
C ASP A 724 21.50 -16.24 18.35
N ILE A 725 22.63 -16.11 17.65
CA ILE A 725 23.83 -16.93 17.89
C ILE A 725 24.48 -16.54 19.22
N SER A 726 24.60 -17.51 20.14
CA SER A 726 25.22 -17.33 21.46
C SER A 726 26.76 -17.45 21.43
N SER A 727 27.40 -17.10 22.55
CA SER A 727 28.83 -17.32 22.80
C SER A 727 29.22 -18.78 22.67
N GLU A 728 28.42 -19.71 23.18
CA GLU A 728 28.70 -21.15 23.16
C GLU A 728 28.58 -21.72 21.74
N ALA A 729 27.58 -21.27 20.99
CA ALA A 729 27.38 -21.64 19.59
C ALA A 729 28.58 -21.25 18.70
N CYS A 730 29.30 -20.18 19.05
CA CYS A 730 30.55 -19.82 18.35
C CYS A 730 31.59 -20.93 18.40
N GLY A 731 31.69 -21.70 19.49
CA GLY A 731 32.60 -22.83 19.58
C GLY A 731 32.25 -23.94 18.58
N VAL A 732 30.95 -24.26 18.46
CA VAL A 732 30.45 -25.25 17.49
C VAL A 732 30.73 -24.79 16.06
N ILE A 733 30.46 -23.52 15.74
CA ILE A 733 30.76 -22.93 14.44
C ILE A 733 32.28 -22.98 14.17
N ALA A 734 33.09 -22.50 15.11
CA ALA A 734 34.56 -22.44 14.97
C ALA A 734 35.16 -23.81 14.66
N THR A 735 34.80 -24.86 15.42
CA THR A 735 35.31 -26.22 15.17
C THR A 735 34.95 -26.73 13.77
N SER A 736 33.79 -26.33 13.25
CA SER A 736 33.29 -26.73 11.94
C SER A 736 34.05 -26.06 10.78
N LEU A 737 34.51 -24.82 10.99
CA LEU A 737 35.24 -24.05 9.97
C LEU A 737 36.56 -24.71 9.54
N THR A 738 37.20 -25.48 10.42
CA THR A 738 38.47 -26.18 10.10
C THR A 738 38.36 -27.20 8.98
N LYS A 739 37.15 -27.72 8.71
CA LYS A 739 36.88 -28.79 7.74
C LYS A 739 35.94 -28.36 6.60
N CYS A 740 35.55 -27.10 6.56
CA CYS A 740 34.65 -26.58 5.53
C CYS A 740 35.38 -25.65 4.55
N LYS A 741 34.65 -25.15 3.54
CA LYS A 741 35.17 -24.24 2.50
C LYS A 741 34.77 -22.78 2.72
N VAL A 742 34.17 -22.46 3.86
CA VAL A 742 33.69 -21.10 4.17
C VAL A 742 34.88 -20.15 4.25
N LYS A 743 34.87 -19.16 3.36
CA LYS A 743 35.84 -18.06 3.29
C LYS A 743 35.26 -16.75 3.78
N HIS A 744 33.94 -16.62 3.77
CA HIS A 744 33.24 -15.44 4.24
C HIS A 744 32.23 -15.83 5.30
N LEU A 745 32.45 -15.36 6.53
CA LEU A 745 31.58 -15.57 7.67
C LEU A 745 31.07 -14.23 8.19
N SER A 746 29.75 -14.06 8.21
CA SER A 746 29.11 -12.94 8.89
C SER A 746 28.33 -13.41 10.11
N LEU A 747 28.64 -12.85 11.27
CA LEU A 747 27.94 -13.07 12.54
C LEU A 747 27.43 -11.75 13.14
N VAL A 748 27.28 -10.71 12.30
CA VAL A 748 26.87 -9.38 12.74
C VAL A 748 25.57 -9.43 13.54
N GLU A 749 25.38 -8.48 14.45
CA GLU A 749 24.14 -8.35 15.21
C GLU A 749 23.75 -9.58 16.06
N ASN A 750 24.74 -10.41 16.44
CA ASN A 750 24.54 -11.50 17.41
C ASN A 750 25.27 -11.20 18.72
N PRO A 751 24.72 -11.58 19.89
CA PRO A 751 25.32 -11.30 21.19
C PRO A 751 26.49 -12.24 21.54
N LEU A 752 27.53 -12.26 20.70
CA LEU A 752 28.67 -13.18 20.83
C LEU A 752 29.49 -12.91 22.09
N LYS A 753 29.56 -11.62 22.50
CA LYS A 753 30.41 -11.13 23.60
C LYS A 753 31.89 -11.47 23.38
N ASN A 754 32.74 -11.15 24.36
CA ASN A 754 34.16 -11.42 24.28
C ASN A 754 34.48 -12.93 24.21
N GLU A 755 33.68 -13.77 24.88
CA GLU A 755 33.88 -15.23 24.91
C GLU A 755 33.67 -15.88 23.54
N GLY A 756 32.61 -15.50 22.81
CA GLY A 756 32.38 -16.03 21.46
C GLY A 756 33.53 -15.70 20.51
N VAL A 757 34.04 -14.46 20.55
CA VAL A 757 35.21 -14.05 19.74
C VAL A 757 36.49 -14.75 20.16
N MET A 758 36.70 -14.98 21.46
CA MET A 758 37.83 -15.78 21.94
C MET A 758 37.83 -17.18 21.30
N LEU A 759 36.66 -17.86 21.27
CA LEU A 759 36.51 -19.18 20.66
C LEU A 759 36.77 -19.15 19.14
N LEU A 760 36.25 -18.13 18.43
CA LEU A 760 36.54 -17.94 17.01
C LEU A 760 38.04 -17.70 16.76
N CYS A 761 38.69 -16.90 17.60
CA CYS A 761 40.11 -16.57 17.49
C CYS A 761 41.04 -17.78 17.63
N GLN A 762 40.65 -18.80 18.41
CA GLN A 762 41.42 -20.05 18.50
C GLN A 762 41.56 -20.73 17.13
N ILE A 763 40.53 -20.62 16.28
CA ILE A 763 40.52 -21.22 14.94
C ILE A 763 41.05 -20.28 13.86
N LEU A 764 40.98 -18.97 14.05
CA LEU A 764 41.63 -18.00 13.16
C LEU A 764 43.14 -18.22 13.05
N LYS A 765 43.78 -18.87 14.04
CA LYS A 765 45.21 -19.25 13.99
C LYS A 765 45.50 -20.37 12.98
N HIS A 766 44.48 -21.07 12.45
CA HIS A 766 44.63 -22.14 11.47
C HIS A 766 44.92 -21.59 10.05
N PRO A 767 45.82 -22.21 9.25
CA PRO A 767 46.22 -21.69 7.93
C PRO A 767 45.09 -21.71 6.88
N SER A 768 44.17 -22.66 7.01
CA SER A 768 42.96 -22.75 6.18
C SER A 768 41.77 -22.24 6.99
N CYS A 769 41.60 -20.92 7.07
CA CYS A 769 40.50 -20.27 7.78
C CYS A 769 39.77 -19.26 6.87
N VAL A 770 38.85 -18.50 7.46
CA VAL A 770 38.08 -17.43 6.79
C VAL A 770 39.00 -16.30 6.29
N GLU A 771 38.55 -15.65 5.23
CA GLU A 771 39.19 -14.50 4.57
C GLU A 771 38.45 -13.20 4.87
N LEU A 772 37.14 -13.29 5.12
CA LEU A 772 36.26 -12.18 5.47
C LEU A 772 35.48 -12.56 6.74
N LEU A 773 35.64 -11.76 7.81
CA LEU A 773 34.94 -11.96 9.08
C LEU A 773 34.18 -10.69 9.49
N MET A 774 32.86 -10.79 9.56
CA MET A 774 31.99 -9.68 9.98
C MET A 774 31.46 -9.90 11.40
N LEU A 775 31.80 -8.98 12.31
CA LEU A 775 31.46 -9.01 13.74
C LEU A 775 30.89 -7.66 14.22
N SER A 776 30.27 -6.89 13.32
CA SER A 776 29.61 -5.63 13.66
C SER A 776 28.46 -5.86 14.63
N TYR A 777 28.31 -5.01 15.65
CA TYR A 777 27.23 -5.08 16.65
C TYR A 777 27.15 -6.45 17.37
N CYS A 778 28.29 -6.95 17.88
CA CYS A 778 28.40 -8.26 18.52
C CYS A 778 28.60 -8.21 20.04
N CYS A 779 28.35 -7.06 20.67
CA CYS A 779 28.60 -6.80 22.10
C CYS A 779 30.08 -7.01 22.50
N LEU A 780 31.01 -6.62 21.63
CA LEU A 780 32.45 -6.76 21.88
C LEU A 780 32.99 -5.56 22.65
N THR A 781 33.98 -5.79 23.51
CA THR A 781 34.75 -4.73 24.19
C THR A 781 36.24 -4.83 23.87
N PHE A 782 37.06 -3.92 24.42
CA PHE A 782 38.52 -3.97 24.25
C PHE A 782 39.16 -5.32 24.64
N ILE A 783 38.52 -6.15 25.48
CA ILE A 783 39.00 -7.50 25.83
C ILE A 783 39.07 -8.40 24.59
N ALA A 784 38.06 -8.33 23.71
CA ALA A 784 38.06 -9.10 22.46
C ALA A 784 39.25 -8.71 21.55
N CYS A 785 39.69 -7.45 21.59
CA CYS A 785 40.83 -6.98 20.81
C CYS A 785 42.15 -7.66 21.22
N GLY A 786 42.29 -8.08 22.49
CA GLY A 786 43.45 -8.88 22.93
C GLY A 786 43.50 -10.27 22.27
N HIS A 787 42.36 -10.94 22.14
CA HIS A 787 42.29 -12.22 21.43
C HIS A 787 42.50 -12.07 19.91
N LEU A 788 41.93 -11.01 19.32
CA LEU A 788 42.12 -10.67 17.91
C LEU A 788 43.59 -10.32 17.61
N TYR A 789 44.27 -9.60 18.51
CA TYR A 789 45.70 -9.32 18.41
C TYR A 789 46.50 -10.61 18.23
N GLU A 790 46.32 -11.59 19.13
CA GLU A 790 47.02 -12.88 19.01
C GLU A 790 46.68 -13.63 17.72
N ALA A 791 45.42 -13.58 17.30
CA ALA A 791 44.99 -14.24 16.07
C ALA A 791 45.62 -13.59 14.83
N LEU A 792 45.65 -12.26 14.75
CA LEU A 792 46.18 -11.50 13.61
C LEU A 792 47.69 -11.68 13.43
N LEU A 793 48.46 -11.92 14.51
CA LEU A 793 49.89 -12.22 14.41
C LEU A 793 50.18 -13.57 13.74
N CYS A 794 49.27 -14.54 13.87
CA CYS A 794 49.42 -15.88 13.31
C CYS A 794 48.69 -16.04 11.96
N ASN A 795 47.56 -15.36 11.79
CA ASN A 795 46.70 -15.52 10.63
C ASN A 795 47.32 -14.88 9.37
N ARG A 796 47.20 -15.57 8.24
CA ARG A 796 47.67 -15.11 6.92
C ARG A 796 46.59 -15.05 5.84
N SER A 797 45.36 -15.46 6.16
CA SER A 797 44.24 -15.54 5.22
C SER A 797 43.25 -14.37 5.34
N LEU A 798 43.08 -13.83 6.54
CA LEU A 798 42.09 -12.80 6.86
C LEU A 798 42.47 -11.50 6.17
N SER A 799 41.62 -11.09 5.24
CA SER A 799 41.78 -9.90 4.40
C SER A 799 40.86 -8.76 4.85
N LEU A 800 39.68 -9.08 5.41
CA LEU A 800 38.71 -8.10 5.90
C LEU A 800 38.21 -8.51 7.28
N LEU A 801 38.28 -7.55 8.21
CA LEU A 801 37.71 -7.66 9.55
C LEU A 801 36.78 -6.46 9.80
N ASP A 802 35.49 -6.75 10.02
CA ASP A 802 34.50 -5.74 10.41
C ASP A 802 34.18 -5.87 11.90
N LEU A 803 34.45 -4.82 12.66
CA LEU A 803 34.18 -4.71 14.09
C LEU A 803 33.25 -3.54 14.43
N GLY A 804 32.56 -2.97 13.43
CA GLY A 804 31.74 -1.78 13.61
C GLY A 804 30.69 -1.90 14.71
N SER A 805 30.23 -0.77 15.25
CA SER A 805 29.14 -0.71 16.23
C SER A 805 29.37 -1.59 17.48
N ASN A 806 30.61 -1.67 17.96
CA ASN A 806 31.01 -2.37 19.19
C ASN A 806 31.68 -1.40 20.18
N PHE A 807 31.75 -1.75 21.46
CA PHE A 807 32.30 -0.90 22.53
C PHE A 807 33.81 -1.10 22.70
N LEU A 808 34.58 -0.94 21.62
CA LEU A 808 36.02 -1.21 21.63
C LEU A 808 36.81 -0.11 22.36
N GLU A 809 36.39 1.14 22.21
CA GLU A 809 37.07 2.34 22.72
C GLU A 809 38.51 2.47 22.18
N ASP A 810 39.19 3.57 22.54
CA ASP A 810 40.56 3.82 22.10
C ASP A 810 41.53 2.70 22.56
N THR A 811 41.29 2.13 23.74
CA THR A 811 42.09 1.01 24.29
C THR A 811 42.08 -0.20 23.36
N GLY A 812 40.91 -0.62 22.88
CA GLY A 812 40.80 -1.78 22.01
C GLY A 812 41.48 -1.56 20.66
N VAL A 813 41.29 -0.39 20.05
CA VAL A 813 41.90 -0.06 18.76
C VAL A 813 43.41 0.08 18.86
N ASN A 814 43.94 0.63 19.95
CA ASN A 814 45.38 0.68 20.17
C ASN A 814 46.02 -0.71 20.28
N ILE A 815 45.33 -1.69 20.91
CA ILE A 815 45.77 -3.10 20.92
C ILE A 815 45.81 -3.65 19.48
N LEU A 816 44.78 -3.41 18.67
CA LEU A 816 44.77 -3.82 17.27
C LEU A 816 45.87 -3.14 16.45
N CYS A 817 46.16 -1.87 16.73
CA CYS A 817 47.24 -1.13 16.07
C CYS A 817 48.61 -1.78 16.29
N GLU A 818 48.87 -2.37 17.46
CA GLU A 818 50.11 -3.14 17.69
C GLU A 818 50.20 -4.36 16.77
N ALA A 819 49.11 -5.12 16.60
CA ALA A 819 49.09 -6.25 15.67
C ALA A 819 49.23 -5.79 14.21
N LEU A 820 48.57 -4.70 13.81
CA LEU A 820 48.63 -4.18 12.44
C LEU A 820 50.00 -3.60 12.09
N LYS A 821 50.78 -3.14 13.06
CA LYS A 821 52.17 -2.69 12.82
C LYS A 821 53.12 -3.85 12.52
N ASP A 822 52.74 -5.08 12.84
CA ASP A 822 53.54 -6.25 12.53
C ASP A 822 53.63 -6.48 11.01
N PRO A 823 54.83 -6.67 10.44
CA PRO A 823 55.01 -6.81 8.99
C PRO A 823 54.37 -8.09 8.41
N THR A 824 54.03 -9.06 9.25
CA THR A 824 53.39 -10.31 8.86
C THR A 824 51.87 -10.24 8.81
N CYS A 825 51.27 -9.15 9.29
CA CYS A 825 49.83 -8.95 9.27
C CYS A 825 49.32 -8.77 7.83
N CYS A 826 48.46 -9.68 7.36
CA CYS A 826 47.92 -9.68 5.98
C CYS A 826 46.61 -8.90 5.81
N LEU A 827 46.08 -8.27 6.87
CA LEU A 827 44.79 -7.61 6.82
C LEU A 827 44.80 -6.44 5.83
N GLN A 828 43.83 -6.41 4.92
CA GLN A 828 43.70 -5.37 3.88
C GLN A 828 42.59 -4.37 4.17
N GLU A 829 41.55 -4.79 4.88
CA GLU A 829 40.40 -3.96 5.21
C GLU A 829 40.06 -4.09 6.70
N LEU A 830 39.90 -2.95 7.36
CA LEU A 830 39.46 -2.87 8.75
C LEU A 830 38.32 -1.86 8.88
N TRP A 831 37.17 -2.31 9.38
CA TRP A 831 36.01 -1.45 9.58
C TRP A 831 35.75 -1.30 11.09
N LEU A 832 35.74 -0.04 11.53
CA LEU A 832 35.64 0.38 12.93
C LEU A 832 34.57 1.49 13.11
N SER A 833 33.61 1.56 12.18
CA SER A 833 32.59 2.60 12.27
C SER A 833 31.71 2.40 13.51
N GLY A 834 31.46 3.43 14.32
CA GLY A 834 30.64 3.29 15.53
C GLY A 834 31.30 2.54 16.67
N CYS A 835 32.63 2.63 16.81
CA CYS A 835 33.40 1.89 17.84
C CYS A 835 33.73 2.68 19.10
N TYR A 836 33.09 3.85 19.30
CA TYR A 836 33.35 4.79 20.41
C TYR A 836 34.80 5.29 20.44
N LEU A 837 35.36 5.58 19.26
CA LEU A 837 36.72 6.06 19.12
C LEU A 837 36.80 7.58 19.27
N THR A 838 37.90 8.06 19.82
CA THR A 838 38.19 9.49 19.93
C THR A 838 39.48 9.86 19.21
N THR A 839 39.86 11.14 19.24
CA THR A 839 41.18 11.59 18.77
C THR A 839 42.34 10.80 19.38
N ALA A 840 42.21 10.23 20.59
CA ALA A 840 43.32 9.57 21.29
C ALA A 840 43.85 8.32 20.57
N CYS A 841 43.03 7.61 19.78
CA CYS A 841 43.51 6.46 18.99
C CYS A 841 44.17 6.85 17.66
N CYS A 842 44.04 8.11 17.21
CA CYS A 842 44.51 8.54 15.89
C CYS A 842 46.04 8.54 15.76
N GLU A 843 46.77 8.69 16.86
CA GLU A 843 48.23 8.51 16.87
C GLU A 843 48.61 7.05 16.53
N GLY A 844 47.95 6.09 17.18
CA GLY A 844 48.12 4.66 16.92
C GLY A 844 47.76 4.28 15.49
N ILE A 845 46.62 4.76 14.99
CA ILE A 845 46.17 4.53 13.61
C ILE A 845 47.16 5.16 12.61
N SER A 846 47.61 6.39 12.86
CA SER A 846 48.59 7.07 12.01
C SER A 846 49.91 6.28 11.93
N ALA A 847 50.37 5.74 13.06
CA ALA A 847 51.55 4.86 13.08
C ALA A 847 51.35 3.57 12.26
N VAL A 848 50.14 3.01 12.23
CA VAL A 848 49.79 1.88 11.34
C VAL A 848 49.89 2.29 9.88
N LEU A 849 49.32 3.43 9.47
CA LEU A 849 49.35 3.92 8.09
C LEU A 849 50.77 4.15 7.55
N LEU A 850 51.71 4.46 8.44
CA LEU A 850 53.13 4.67 8.09
C LEU A 850 53.92 3.35 7.95
N ARG A 851 53.54 2.29 8.68
CA ARG A 851 54.31 1.04 8.77
C ARG A 851 53.70 -0.12 7.99
N ASN A 852 52.39 -0.29 8.06
CA ASN A 852 51.67 -1.40 7.44
C ASN A 852 51.64 -1.23 5.91
N LYS A 853 51.94 -2.31 5.17
CA LYS A 853 51.99 -2.32 3.69
C LYS A 853 50.80 -2.99 3.01
N ASN A 854 49.89 -3.57 3.79
CA ASN A 854 48.78 -4.39 3.32
C ASN A 854 47.42 -3.68 3.47
N LEU A 855 47.24 -2.83 4.48
CA LEU A 855 46.00 -2.13 4.78
C LEU A 855 45.67 -1.10 3.68
N LYS A 856 44.57 -1.35 2.97
CA LYS A 856 44.06 -0.54 1.86
C LYS A 856 42.78 0.18 2.22
N THR A 857 41.95 -0.38 3.09
CA THR A 857 40.67 0.23 3.49
C THR A 857 40.61 0.37 5.00
N LEU A 858 40.30 1.57 5.45
CA LEU A 858 40.04 1.88 6.85
C LEU A 858 38.75 2.69 6.94
N LYS A 859 37.77 2.20 7.69
CA LYS A 859 36.49 2.90 7.90
C LYS A 859 36.37 3.27 9.37
N LEU A 860 36.29 4.56 9.66
CA LEU A 860 36.24 5.12 11.01
C LEU A 860 34.95 5.91 11.25
N GLY A 861 33.96 5.83 10.35
CA GLY A 861 32.77 6.66 10.42
C GLY A 861 31.98 6.52 11.73
N ASN A 862 31.14 7.49 12.08
CA ASN A 862 30.35 7.47 13.31
C ASN A 862 31.20 7.34 14.59
N ASN A 863 32.29 8.11 14.70
CA ASN A 863 33.17 8.15 15.88
C ASN A 863 33.58 9.61 16.19
N SER A 864 33.98 9.93 17.41
CA SER A 864 34.39 11.28 17.81
C SER A 864 35.86 11.58 17.47
N ILE A 865 36.24 11.42 16.20
CA ILE A 865 37.63 11.63 15.74
C ILE A 865 38.05 13.10 15.83
N GLN A 866 37.12 14.03 15.55
CA GLN A 866 37.29 15.48 15.62
C GLN A 866 38.42 16.04 14.74
N ASP A 867 38.55 17.37 14.68
CA ASP A 867 39.52 18.04 13.79
C ASP A 867 40.96 17.61 14.06
N THR A 868 41.34 17.45 15.33
CA THR A 868 42.71 17.05 15.71
C THR A 868 43.04 15.62 15.23
N GLY A 869 42.07 14.70 15.29
CA GLY A 869 42.27 13.34 14.81
C GLY A 869 42.37 13.29 13.29
N VAL A 870 41.49 14.03 12.59
CA VAL A 870 41.54 14.15 11.12
C VAL A 870 42.86 14.75 10.66
N GLN A 871 43.37 15.78 11.35
CA GLN A 871 44.68 16.36 11.09
C GLN A 871 45.77 15.28 11.15
N GLN A 872 45.87 14.51 12.24
CA GLN A 872 46.86 13.43 12.42
C GLN A 872 46.79 12.39 11.29
N LEU A 873 45.59 11.93 10.94
CA LEU A 873 45.38 10.99 9.85
C LEU A 873 45.82 11.58 8.50
N CYS A 874 45.48 12.84 8.22
CA CYS A 874 45.93 13.56 7.03
C CYS A 874 47.45 13.66 6.99
N GLU A 875 48.12 13.86 8.12
CA GLU A 875 49.57 13.88 8.18
C GLU A 875 50.19 12.57 7.72
N ALA A 876 49.65 11.44 8.19
CA ALA A 876 50.08 10.11 7.79
C ALA A 876 49.78 9.80 6.32
N LEU A 877 48.63 10.23 5.78
CA LEU A 877 48.26 10.07 4.37
C LEU A 877 49.21 10.79 3.41
N ARG A 878 49.82 11.90 3.83
CA ARG A 878 50.81 12.64 3.03
C ARG A 878 52.13 11.85 2.87
N ASN A 879 52.34 10.81 3.66
CA ASN A 879 53.55 10.01 3.58
C ASN A 879 53.55 9.12 2.31
N PRO A 880 54.61 9.15 1.48
CA PRO A 880 54.71 8.31 0.27
C PRO A 880 54.62 6.80 0.53
N GLU A 881 54.92 6.38 1.76
CA GLU A 881 54.90 4.98 2.18
C GLU A 881 53.51 4.47 2.56
N CYS A 882 52.54 5.36 2.75
CA CYS A 882 51.15 5.02 3.00
C CYS A 882 50.56 4.28 1.79
N LYS A 883 49.82 3.19 2.06
CA LYS A 883 49.18 2.34 1.04
C LYS A 883 47.66 2.41 1.05
N LEU A 884 47.08 3.25 1.92
CA LEU A 884 45.65 3.36 2.07
C LEU A 884 45.00 3.90 0.78
N GLN A 885 43.94 3.24 0.36
CA GLN A 885 43.17 3.54 -0.85
C GLN A 885 41.78 4.06 -0.54
N CYS A 886 41.18 3.59 0.56
CA CYS A 886 39.83 3.94 0.98
C CYS A 886 39.84 4.39 2.45
N LEU A 887 39.35 5.59 2.72
CA LEU A 887 39.22 6.13 4.09
C LEU A 887 37.80 6.62 4.34
N GLY A 888 37.16 6.10 5.40
CA GLY A 888 35.83 6.54 5.83
C GLY A 888 35.89 7.43 7.06
N LEU A 889 35.37 8.66 6.93
CA LEU A 889 35.28 9.65 8.00
C LEU A 889 33.87 10.26 8.09
N ASP A 890 32.85 9.58 7.57
CA ASP A 890 31.46 10.01 7.71
C ASP A 890 31.06 10.12 9.19
N MET A 891 30.27 11.13 9.57
CA MET A 891 29.85 11.36 10.96
C MET A 891 31.01 11.32 12.00
N CYS A 892 32.15 11.95 11.69
CA CYS A 892 33.34 11.95 12.55
C CYS A 892 33.53 13.21 13.43
N GLU A 893 32.50 14.05 13.55
CA GLU A 893 32.46 15.25 14.41
C GLU A 893 33.58 16.29 14.18
N PHE A 894 34.17 16.35 12.99
CA PHE A 894 35.11 17.41 12.60
C PHE A 894 34.41 18.54 11.83
N THR A 895 35.07 19.69 11.70
CA THR A 895 34.50 20.91 11.13
C THR A 895 35.23 21.32 9.85
N THR A 896 34.88 22.49 9.30
CA THR A 896 35.57 23.09 8.16
C THR A 896 37.03 23.42 8.46
N GLY A 897 37.44 23.45 9.74
CA GLY A 897 38.83 23.53 10.16
C GLY A 897 39.72 22.44 9.57
N SER A 898 39.18 21.24 9.33
CA SER A 898 39.92 20.12 8.73
C SER A 898 40.02 20.15 7.21
N CYS A 899 39.29 21.05 6.51
CA CYS A 899 39.30 21.09 5.04
C CYS A 899 40.71 21.33 4.48
N ALA A 900 41.51 22.18 5.13
CA ALA A 900 42.89 22.46 4.74
C ALA A 900 43.77 21.19 4.77
N ASP A 901 43.68 20.42 5.85
CA ASP A 901 44.43 19.17 5.99
C ASP A 901 43.97 18.11 5.00
N LEU A 902 42.65 17.97 4.80
CA LEU A 902 42.07 17.07 3.81
C LEU A 902 42.51 17.43 2.38
N ALA A 903 42.46 18.71 2.00
CA ALA A 903 42.91 19.18 0.69
C ALA A 903 44.41 18.90 0.47
N LEU A 904 45.25 19.14 1.49
CA LEU A 904 46.67 18.81 1.43
C LEU A 904 46.89 17.30 1.31
N ALA A 905 46.13 16.48 2.04
CA ALA A 905 46.20 15.03 1.92
C ALA A 905 45.78 14.56 0.52
N LEU A 906 44.68 15.08 -0.05
CA LEU A 906 44.20 14.74 -1.39
C LEU A 906 45.22 15.05 -2.50
N THR A 907 45.98 16.14 -2.36
CA THR A 907 46.97 16.54 -3.37
C THR A 907 48.34 15.88 -3.22
N LYS A 908 48.64 15.28 -2.05
CA LYS A 908 49.94 14.66 -1.75
C LYS A 908 49.87 13.13 -1.68
N CYS A 909 48.74 12.58 -1.25
CA CYS A 909 48.54 11.13 -1.17
C CYS A 909 48.39 10.54 -2.57
N LYS A 910 49.22 9.55 -2.89
CA LYS A 910 49.25 8.92 -4.22
C LYS A 910 48.32 7.71 -4.34
N THR A 911 47.85 7.17 -3.23
CA THR A 911 47.12 5.90 -3.19
C THR A 911 45.64 6.06 -2.89
N LEU A 912 45.23 7.15 -2.23
CA LEU A 912 43.83 7.37 -1.85
C LEU A 912 42.97 7.58 -3.11
N THR A 913 41.99 6.70 -3.30
CA THR A 913 41.06 6.71 -4.43
C THR A 913 39.60 6.83 -4.00
N SER A 914 39.29 6.56 -2.72
CA SER A 914 37.95 6.74 -2.17
C SER A 914 38.01 7.38 -0.78
N LEU A 915 37.17 8.39 -0.57
CA LEU A 915 37.05 9.11 0.69
C LEU A 915 35.56 9.29 0.99
N ASN A 916 35.10 8.87 2.15
CA ASN A 916 33.72 9.08 2.58
C ASN A 916 33.67 10.20 3.63
N LEU A 917 33.02 11.31 3.30
CA LEU A 917 32.75 12.46 4.17
C LEU A 917 31.23 12.69 4.29
N ASP A 918 30.42 11.67 4.02
CA ASP A 918 28.98 11.79 4.05
C ASP A 918 28.49 12.19 5.45
N TRP A 919 27.36 12.88 5.53
CA TRP A 919 26.84 13.47 6.78
C TRP A 919 27.75 14.48 7.50
N MET A 920 28.81 14.95 6.83
CA MET A 920 29.57 16.11 7.27
C MET A 920 28.98 17.38 6.67
N THR A 921 29.08 18.49 7.40
CA THR A 921 28.65 19.81 6.91
C THR A 921 29.86 20.70 6.72
N PHE A 922 29.95 21.31 5.53
CA PHE A 922 31.02 22.24 5.18
C PHE A 922 30.40 23.58 4.80
N ASP A 923 30.99 24.66 5.28
CA ASP A 923 30.72 26.00 4.78
C ASP A 923 31.21 26.14 3.32
N PRO A 924 30.75 27.16 2.58
CA PRO A 924 31.16 27.36 1.20
C PRO A 924 32.68 27.45 1.01
N ASP A 925 33.40 28.11 1.93
CA ASP A 925 34.85 28.32 1.85
C ASP A 925 35.63 27.00 1.99
N GLY A 926 35.27 26.17 2.97
CA GLY A 926 35.86 24.86 3.18
C GLY A 926 35.59 23.91 2.00
N LEU A 927 34.39 23.98 1.42
CA LEU A 927 34.03 23.17 0.25
C LEU A 927 34.75 23.64 -1.02
N GLU A 928 34.91 24.95 -1.21
CA GLU A 928 35.70 25.53 -2.30
C GLU A 928 37.13 24.99 -2.25
N LEU A 929 37.76 25.04 -1.07
CA LEU A 929 39.12 24.53 -0.85
C LEU A 929 39.24 23.01 -1.12
N LEU A 930 38.23 22.21 -0.74
CA LEU A 930 38.18 20.80 -1.11
C LEU A 930 38.02 20.62 -2.64
N CYS A 931 37.15 21.40 -3.28
CA CYS A 931 36.94 21.34 -4.73
C CYS A 931 38.19 21.75 -5.52
N GLU A 932 38.97 22.71 -5.05
CA GLU A 932 40.27 23.07 -5.63
C GLU A 932 41.24 21.88 -5.56
N ALA A 933 41.33 21.22 -4.41
CA ALA A 933 42.16 20.03 -4.24
C ALA A 933 41.72 18.87 -5.13
N LEU A 934 40.40 18.62 -5.23
CA LEU A 934 39.82 17.61 -6.12
C LEU A 934 40.12 17.92 -7.60
N ASN A 935 40.16 19.19 -7.99
CA ASN A 935 40.51 19.64 -9.32
C ASN A 935 42.00 19.56 -9.65
N HIS A 936 42.85 19.44 -8.64
CA HIS A 936 44.30 19.44 -8.79
C HIS A 936 44.79 18.15 -9.46
N LYS A 937 45.71 18.28 -10.42
CA LYS A 937 46.24 17.16 -11.24
C LYS A 937 46.90 16.02 -10.45
N ALA A 938 47.28 16.25 -9.20
CA ALA A 938 47.90 15.25 -8.33
C ALA A 938 46.89 14.47 -7.48
N CYS A 939 45.62 14.90 -7.44
CA CYS A 939 44.56 14.17 -6.76
C CYS A 939 44.21 12.90 -7.54
N ASN A 940 44.15 11.76 -6.84
CA ASN A 940 43.82 10.45 -7.42
C ASN A 940 42.43 9.95 -7.00
N LEU A 941 41.64 10.80 -6.33
CA LEU A 941 40.33 10.44 -5.82
C LEU A 941 39.36 10.16 -6.98
N LYS A 942 38.68 9.01 -6.90
CA LYS A 942 37.68 8.55 -7.87
C LYS A 942 36.28 8.52 -7.29
N VAL A 943 36.15 8.33 -5.98
CA VAL A 943 34.87 8.29 -5.28
C VAL A 943 34.93 9.19 -4.06
N LEU A 944 34.02 10.15 -4.00
CA LEU A 944 33.79 10.98 -2.82
C LEU A 944 32.39 10.69 -2.28
N GLY A 945 32.31 10.27 -1.02
CA GLY A 945 31.04 10.22 -0.30
C GLY A 945 30.69 11.59 0.25
N LEU A 946 29.60 12.19 -0.23
CA LEU A 946 29.11 13.49 0.24
C LEU A 946 27.65 13.71 -0.21
N ASP A 947 26.78 14.09 0.73
CA ASP A 947 25.39 14.48 0.41
C ASP A 947 25.33 15.88 -0.24
N LYS A 948 25.13 15.90 -1.56
CA LYS A 948 24.94 17.14 -2.33
C LYS A 948 23.68 17.91 -1.89
N SER A 949 22.64 17.20 -1.44
CA SER A 949 21.34 17.81 -1.12
C SER A 949 21.37 18.67 0.13
N ALA A 950 22.29 18.35 1.06
CA ALA A 950 22.53 19.13 2.27
C ALA A 950 23.31 20.44 2.03
N SER A 951 23.87 20.64 0.82
CA SER A 951 24.72 21.77 0.48
C SER A 951 23.95 22.95 -0.14
N SER A 952 24.51 24.16 -0.04
CA SER A 952 23.96 25.35 -0.72
C SER A 952 23.95 25.18 -2.24
N LYS A 953 23.15 25.98 -2.97
CA LYS A 953 23.09 25.90 -4.45
C LYS A 953 24.45 26.21 -5.11
N GLU A 954 25.21 27.14 -4.52
CA GLU A 954 26.56 27.49 -4.99
C GLU A 954 27.54 26.33 -4.76
N SER A 955 27.48 25.72 -3.58
CA SER A 955 28.22 24.51 -3.21
C SER A 955 27.90 23.33 -4.14
N GLN A 956 26.62 23.14 -4.51
CA GLN A 956 26.20 22.12 -5.47
C GLN A 956 26.84 22.33 -6.86
N MET A 957 26.88 23.58 -7.34
CA MET A 957 27.54 23.90 -8.62
C MET A 957 29.04 23.60 -8.61
N LEU A 958 29.74 23.85 -7.49
CA LEU A 958 31.15 23.49 -7.32
C LEU A 958 31.36 21.97 -7.39
N LEU A 959 30.53 21.20 -6.68
CA LEU A 959 30.56 19.74 -6.66
C LEU A 959 30.26 19.14 -8.05
N GLU A 960 29.28 19.68 -8.77
CA GLU A 960 29.00 19.29 -10.16
C GLU A 960 30.17 19.60 -11.12
N GLY A 961 30.95 20.65 -10.81
CA GLY A 961 32.14 21.02 -11.57
C GLY A 961 33.25 19.96 -11.48
N VAL A 962 33.49 19.40 -10.30
CA VAL A 962 34.55 18.38 -10.08
C VAL A 962 34.15 16.99 -10.56
N GLU A 963 32.86 16.64 -10.56
CA GLU A 963 32.35 15.32 -10.98
C GLU A 963 32.66 15.00 -12.46
N LYS A 964 32.81 16.03 -13.29
CA LYS A 964 33.11 15.88 -14.74
C LYS A 964 34.54 15.37 -15.04
N LYS A 965 35.41 15.19 -14.03
CA LYS A 965 36.83 14.80 -14.19
C LYS A 965 37.15 13.36 -13.75
N ASN A 966 36.25 12.40 -13.97
CA ASN A 966 36.37 11.00 -13.52
C ASN A 966 36.28 10.79 -11.99
N LEU A 967 35.71 11.77 -11.27
CA LEU A 967 35.33 11.66 -9.86
C LEU A 967 33.82 11.41 -9.80
N ILE A 968 33.36 10.44 -9.01
CA ILE A 968 31.95 10.19 -8.76
C ILE A 968 31.63 10.65 -7.33
N ILE A 969 30.60 11.48 -7.17
CA ILE A 969 30.13 11.91 -5.86
C ILE A 969 28.82 11.20 -5.55
N LEU A 970 28.81 10.41 -4.49
CA LEU A 970 27.67 9.58 -4.08
C LEU A 970 27.28 9.87 -2.64
N HIS A 971 25.97 9.87 -2.37
CA HIS A 971 25.47 9.68 -1.02
C HIS A 971 25.54 8.17 -0.70
N TYR A 972 26.10 7.79 0.45
CA TYR A 972 26.34 6.41 0.87
C TYR A 972 27.15 5.54 -0.12
N PRO A 973 28.41 5.89 -0.44
CA PRO A 973 29.18 5.22 -1.49
C PRO A 973 29.42 3.71 -1.27
N TRP A 974 29.38 3.22 -0.01
CA TRP A 974 29.73 1.83 0.32
C TRP A 974 28.59 1.01 0.92
N ILE A 975 27.43 1.61 1.18
CA ILE A 975 26.37 0.96 1.98
C ILE A 975 25.89 -0.36 1.38
N ASN A 976 25.77 -0.44 0.05
CA ASN A 976 25.29 -1.64 -0.64
C ASN A 976 26.32 -2.77 -0.58
N GLU A 977 27.62 -2.45 -0.68
CA GLU A 977 28.69 -3.43 -0.55
C GLU A 977 28.81 -3.93 0.88
N GLU A 978 28.76 -3.02 1.86
CA GLU A 978 28.78 -3.34 3.29
C GLU A 978 27.59 -4.23 3.68
N ARG A 979 26.37 -3.84 3.29
CA ARG A 979 25.16 -4.64 3.53
C ARG A 979 25.29 -6.04 2.91
N LYS A 980 25.75 -6.13 1.66
CA LYS A 980 25.95 -7.43 1.00
C LYS A 980 27.00 -8.29 1.71
N LYS A 981 28.12 -7.71 2.15
CA LYS A 981 29.15 -8.43 2.93
C LYS A 981 28.59 -8.87 4.29
N ARG A 982 27.81 -8.03 4.96
CA ARG A 982 27.15 -8.39 6.24
C ARG A 982 26.02 -9.40 6.10
N GLY A 983 25.48 -9.62 4.90
CA GLY A 983 24.32 -10.48 4.64
C GLY A 983 22.96 -9.78 4.77
N VAL A 984 22.97 -8.45 4.88
CA VAL A 984 21.76 -7.62 4.89
C VAL A 984 21.20 -7.52 3.47
N CYS A 985 20.32 -8.43 3.08
CA CYS A 985 19.58 -8.38 1.82
C CYS A 985 18.27 -7.58 2.00
N LEU A 986 18.32 -6.26 1.90
CA LEU A 986 17.12 -5.43 1.83
C LEU A 986 16.54 -5.46 0.40
N VAL A 987 15.91 -6.58 0.04
CA VAL A 987 15.15 -6.66 -1.23
C VAL A 987 13.82 -5.96 -1.07
N TRP A 988 13.26 -5.90 0.13
CA TRP A 988 12.08 -5.14 0.45
C TRP A 988 12.50 -3.90 1.25
N ASN A 989 12.38 -2.73 0.62
CA ASN A 989 12.38 -1.49 1.38
C ASN A 989 11.01 -1.41 2.04
N SER A 990 10.77 -2.14 3.13
CA SER A 990 9.69 -1.77 4.02
C SER A 990 10.03 -0.36 4.50
N LYS A 991 9.26 0.63 4.06
CA LYS A 991 9.26 1.98 4.65
C LYS A 991 8.71 1.98 6.10
N ASN A 992 8.61 0.81 6.73
CA ASN A 992 8.07 0.62 8.06
C ASN A 992 9.22 0.44 9.04
#